data_AF-A0A914ACC4-F1
#
_entry.id   AF-A0A914ACC4-F1
#
_cell.length_a   1.000
_cell.length_b   1.000
_cell.length_c   1.000
_cell.angle_alpha   90.00
_cell.angle_beta   90.00
_cell.angle_gamma   90.00
#
_symmetry.space_group_name_H-M   'P 1'
#
loop_
_entity.id
_entity.type
_entity.pdbx_description
1 polymer ?
#
loop_
_entity_poly.entity_id
_entity_poly.type
_entity_poly.pdbx_seq_one_letter_code
_entity_poly.pdbx_strand_id
1 'polypeptide(L)'
;MNDFKTSRELLLEGKILSLGRRRGWRTTTGKLPGGTILCQHHRKERSETTPLWMEPLAHLQREGHPGSGGSVTNRKTPFQYLEFWMQSIFNYTKENCSQKELKQNSPPIFIVGTHRNSVGEKGISENQRKALIKEIFDRIRDGIKDKPYYTHVVSKFYAIENSVKDNKKIQELRKHIEDVAVEEPYMGERIPLNWMTFDDEKGKLSGGKPVMTLKQVMDGFGIEDETELLTMLKFYHDLGHIIYFGGDGAQESQALKDVVILDPNWLIDSFKKILTVKPPKEQTVKYRKFWDRLNDNGILEDLLIDHMWQDILEHKQALLDLMDKFDLLCKRFDEPREEEKSSTASATATQPRPTNASYYVPSMLRQQTSRSLQLETTENNSNVFYVDFKEFLPDGLFHRLVVRALRWSQDLGGAKSANPLLLCDQANVYVDDHHKFALQMVHQSNLAYIKVSVMRVEVYPPPRHVKAPSGDVTCKVKDFVEEHLQDLKTMWIKRINYCISVQCPDKKVFHFLPLNECMAKPEVVCHFEKSHVVIKTDEIQAMFKEESSEEEASAPEDKQPFNDIHLREIAKELGQNWEKLATYLHFTQDDTYKFVTNSQTGVDGAIFNMFTTWKQRFKGGEVEQMKTEMAKALELIDNYVLAEKVRIY
;
A
#
# COMPACT_ATOMS: atom_id res chain seq x y z
N MET A 1 -2.32 -71.73 21.28
CA MET A 1 -3.23 -71.30 22.35
C MET A 1 -3.12 -69.79 22.42
N ASN A 2 -3.85 -69.10 21.54
CA ASN A 2 -5.12 -68.39 21.82
C ASN A 2 -4.82 -67.11 22.61
N ASP A 3 -5.30 -65.92 22.28
CA ASP A 3 -6.14 -65.36 21.23
C ASP A 3 -6.00 -63.85 21.45
N PHE A 4 -5.96 -63.01 20.42
CA PHE A 4 -6.49 -61.63 20.38
C PHE A 4 -6.11 -60.99 19.04
N LYS A 5 -6.71 -61.52 17.97
CA LYS A 5 -7.02 -60.78 16.74
C LYS A 5 -8.42 -60.19 16.90
N THR A 6 -8.54 -58.94 17.35
CA THR A 6 -9.68 -58.06 17.02
C THR A 6 -9.46 -56.67 17.63
N SER A 7 -9.25 -55.66 16.76
CA SER A 7 -9.64 -54.24 16.94
C SER A 7 -9.14 -53.36 15.79
N ARG A 8 -9.03 -53.92 14.57
CA ARG A 8 -8.62 -53.19 13.36
C ARG A 8 -9.77 -52.98 12.36
N GLU A 9 -11.03 -53.09 12.81
CA GLU A 9 -12.22 -53.10 11.94
C GLU A 9 -13.39 -52.20 12.39
N LEU A 10 -13.19 -51.17 13.23
CA LEU A 10 -14.27 -50.26 13.67
C LEU A 10 -13.99 -48.75 13.50
N LEU A 11 -13.26 -48.35 12.45
CA LEU A 11 -13.19 -46.94 12.00
C LEU A 11 -13.44 -46.77 10.49
N LEU A 12 -14.25 -47.67 9.92
CA LEU A 12 -14.80 -47.58 8.57
C LEU A 12 -16.33 -47.52 8.64
N GLU A 13 -16.88 -46.54 9.37
CA GLU A 13 -18.25 -46.09 9.15
C GLU A 13 -18.28 -44.55 9.15
N GLY A 14 -18.71 -44.02 8.01
CA GLY A 14 -18.66 -42.61 7.71
C GLY A 14 -19.52 -41.73 8.62
N LYS A 15 -18.92 -40.63 9.07
CA LYS A 15 -19.62 -39.36 9.23
C LYS A 15 -18.77 -38.25 8.62
N ILE A 16 -18.98 -38.05 7.33
CA ILE A 16 -18.72 -36.78 6.67
C ILE A 16 -19.70 -35.77 7.31
N LEU A 17 -19.20 -34.96 8.26
CA LEU A 17 -19.91 -33.79 8.73
C LEU A 17 -19.93 -32.75 7.61
N SER A 18 -20.93 -32.89 6.75
CA SER A 18 -21.42 -31.81 5.91
C SER A 18 -21.96 -30.70 6.82
N LEU A 19 -21.18 -29.64 7.05
CA LEU A 19 -21.68 -28.38 7.61
C LEU A 19 -22.50 -27.62 6.55
N GLY A 20 -23.58 -28.24 6.09
CA GLY A 20 -24.69 -27.55 5.44
C GLY A 20 -25.63 -27.03 6.52
N ARG A 21 -25.54 -25.74 6.86
CA ARG A 21 -26.48 -25.08 7.78
C ARG A 21 -27.91 -25.19 7.24
N ARG A 22 -28.71 -26.13 7.76
CA ARG A 22 -30.18 -26.09 7.66
C ARG A 22 -30.70 -25.10 8.71
N ARG A 23 -31.12 -23.90 8.29
CA ARG A 23 -31.98 -23.04 9.13
C ARG A 23 -33.40 -23.63 9.10
N GLY A 24 -33.78 -24.31 10.18
CA GLY A 24 -35.18 -24.65 10.44
C GLY A 24 -35.94 -23.38 10.84
N TRP A 25 -36.97 -23.04 10.06
CA TRP A 25 -37.94 -22.01 10.45
C TRP A 25 -39.00 -22.67 11.33
N ARG A 26 -39.16 -22.18 12.56
CA ARG A 26 -40.31 -22.53 13.43
C ARG A 26 -41.54 -21.78 12.90
N THR A 27 -42.57 -22.51 12.52
CA THR A 27 -43.91 -21.96 12.31
C THR A 27 -44.71 -22.11 13.61
N THR A 28 -44.96 -21.00 14.29
CA THR A 28 -45.98 -20.91 15.35
C THR A 28 -47.35 -20.75 14.70
N THR A 29 -48.21 -21.74 14.88
CA THR A 29 -49.61 -21.74 14.43
C THR A 29 -50.50 -20.99 15.44
N GLY A 30 -51.08 -19.87 15.02
CA GLY A 30 -52.19 -19.20 15.72
C GLY A 30 -53.39 -19.08 14.78
N LYS A 31 -54.51 -19.71 15.14
CA LYS A 31 -55.79 -19.64 14.43
C LYS A 31 -56.52 -18.33 14.76
N LEU A 32 -57.01 -17.61 13.74
CA LEU A 32 -58.30 -16.88 13.78
C LEU A 32 -58.97 -16.93 12.39
N PRO A 33 -60.31 -16.85 12.30
CA PRO A 33 -61.07 -17.34 11.14
C PRO A 33 -61.56 -16.24 10.19
N GLY A 34 -61.68 -16.59 8.91
CA GLY A 34 -62.50 -15.86 7.92
C GLY A 34 -61.73 -14.88 7.05
N GLY A 35 -61.44 -15.27 5.81
CA GLY A 35 -60.89 -14.37 4.80
C GLY A 35 -60.26 -15.13 3.64
N THR A 36 -61.02 -15.32 2.56
CA THR A 36 -60.53 -15.85 1.29
C THR A 36 -59.45 -14.92 0.73
N ILE A 37 -58.22 -15.40 0.56
CA ILE A 37 -57.18 -14.69 -0.20
C ILE A 37 -56.63 -15.63 -1.28
N LEU A 38 -56.76 -15.16 -2.52
CA LEU A 38 -56.22 -15.74 -3.75
C LEU A 38 -54.69 -15.92 -3.62
N CYS A 39 -54.20 -17.16 -3.61
CA CYS A 39 -52.76 -17.43 -3.69
C CYS A 39 -52.31 -17.42 -5.16
N GLN A 40 -51.67 -16.34 -5.61
CA GLN A 40 -50.80 -16.39 -6.79
C GLN A 40 -49.48 -17.08 -6.41
N HIS A 41 -49.19 -18.23 -7.03
CA HIS A 41 -47.91 -18.92 -6.90
C HIS A 41 -46.81 -18.18 -7.67
N HIS A 42 -46.07 -17.29 -7.00
CA HIS A 42 -44.76 -16.87 -7.49
C HIS A 42 -43.69 -17.87 -7.01
N ARG A 43 -43.31 -18.77 -7.91
CA ARG A 43 -42.14 -19.64 -7.81
C ARG A 43 -40.88 -18.76 -7.81
N LYS A 44 -40.35 -18.42 -6.62
CA LYS A 44 -38.99 -17.85 -6.49
C LYS A 44 -37.98 -18.99 -6.60
N GLU A 45 -37.54 -19.28 -7.80
CA GLU A 45 -36.30 -20.02 -8.03
C GLU A 45 -35.16 -19.20 -7.40
N ARG A 46 -34.50 -19.75 -6.38
CA ARG A 46 -33.22 -19.24 -5.90
C ARG A 46 -32.20 -19.51 -7.00
N SER A 47 -31.79 -18.46 -7.71
CA SER A 47 -30.54 -18.48 -8.46
C SER A 47 -29.41 -18.79 -7.48
N GLU A 48 -28.65 -19.84 -7.79
CA GLU A 48 -27.35 -20.08 -7.19
C GLU A 48 -26.47 -18.88 -7.51
N THR A 49 -26.26 -18.00 -6.53
CA THR A 49 -25.29 -16.92 -6.63
C THR A 49 -23.90 -17.54 -6.61
N THR A 50 -23.31 -17.67 -7.79
CA THR A 50 -21.88 -17.87 -8.01
C THR A 50 -21.09 -16.84 -7.19
N PRO A 51 -20.00 -17.21 -6.49
CA PRO A 51 -19.11 -16.21 -5.88
C PRO A 51 -18.68 -15.19 -6.93
N LEU A 52 -18.71 -13.90 -6.60
CA LEU A 52 -18.45 -12.77 -7.52
C LEU A 52 -17.06 -12.77 -8.22
N TRP A 53 -16.16 -13.69 -7.89
CA TRP A 53 -14.90 -13.92 -8.59
C TRP A 53 -14.95 -15.07 -9.62
N MET A 54 -16.10 -15.74 -9.76
CA MET A 54 -16.39 -16.82 -10.70
C MET A 54 -17.54 -16.45 -11.67
N GLU A 55 -17.73 -15.17 -12.01
CA GLU A 55 -18.47 -14.85 -13.25
C GLU A 55 -17.57 -15.20 -14.45
N PRO A 56 -18.04 -16.01 -15.42
CA PRO A 56 -17.35 -16.14 -16.68
C PRO A 56 -17.29 -14.77 -17.35
N LEU A 57 -16.11 -14.31 -17.72
CA LEU A 57 -15.87 -13.10 -18.55
C LEU A 57 -16.45 -13.20 -19.98
N ALA A 58 -17.54 -13.96 -20.16
CA ALA A 58 -18.21 -14.24 -21.42
C ALA A 58 -19.17 -13.12 -21.87
N HIS A 59 -19.49 -12.14 -21.02
CA HIS A 59 -20.42 -11.04 -21.38
C HIS A 59 -19.78 -9.76 -21.91
N LEU A 60 -18.55 -9.84 -22.43
CA LEU A 60 -17.94 -8.79 -23.29
C LEU A 60 -17.83 -9.21 -24.77
N GLN A 61 -18.67 -10.15 -25.23
CA GLN A 61 -18.98 -10.28 -26.66
C GLN A 61 -20.13 -9.32 -27.01
N ARG A 62 -19.81 -8.07 -27.37
CA ARG A 62 -20.66 -7.27 -28.24
C ARG A 62 -19.84 -6.79 -29.43
N GLU A 63 -20.46 -7.00 -30.57
CA GLU A 63 -19.97 -6.82 -31.93
C GLU A 63 -19.39 -5.43 -32.16
N GLY A 64 -18.12 -5.38 -32.56
CA GLY A 64 -17.52 -4.22 -33.20
C GLY A 64 -17.35 -4.52 -34.69
N HIS A 65 -18.12 -3.83 -35.53
CA HIS A 65 -17.86 -3.77 -36.96
C HIS A 65 -16.46 -3.17 -37.25
N PRO A 66 -15.81 -3.54 -38.36
CA PRO A 66 -14.41 -3.23 -38.60
C PRO A 66 -14.24 -1.78 -39.04
N GLY A 67 -13.56 -0.98 -38.23
CA GLY A 67 -13.15 0.37 -38.61
C GLY A 67 -12.47 1.10 -37.46
N SER A 68 -11.17 1.37 -37.63
CA SER A 68 -10.28 2.21 -36.81
C SER A 68 -9.60 1.58 -35.57
N GLY A 69 -8.27 1.53 -35.65
CA GLY A 69 -7.30 1.66 -34.54
C GLY A 69 -7.42 0.69 -33.37
N GLY A 70 -6.76 -0.46 -33.48
CA GLY A 70 -6.74 -1.50 -32.44
C GLY A 70 -6.30 -1.03 -31.06
N SER A 71 -7.24 -1.01 -30.12
CA SER A 71 -6.96 -1.11 -28.68
C SER A 71 -6.50 -2.53 -28.38
N VAL A 72 -5.20 -2.73 -28.13
CA VAL A 72 -4.66 -4.01 -27.66
C VAL A 72 -5.09 -4.15 -26.20
N THR A 73 -6.23 -4.78 -25.95
CA THR A 73 -6.59 -5.21 -24.61
C THR A 73 -5.57 -6.24 -24.17
N ASN A 74 -4.73 -5.89 -23.19
CA ASN A 74 -3.64 -6.72 -22.66
C ASN A 74 -4.20 -7.91 -21.83
N ARG A 75 -4.91 -8.84 -22.49
CA ARG A 75 -5.46 -10.04 -21.83
C ARG A 75 -4.36 -11.09 -21.67
N LYS A 76 -4.00 -11.37 -20.42
CA LYS A 76 -3.14 -12.51 -20.08
C LYS A 76 -3.70 -13.81 -20.68
N THR A 77 -2.83 -14.64 -21.24
CA THR A 77 -3.19 -16.00 -21.67
C THR A 77 -3.51 -16.88 -20.45
N PRO A 78 -4.25 -17.98 -20.61
CA PRO A 78 -4.49 -18.92 -19.51
C PRO A 78 -3.21 -19.44 -18.86
N PHE A 79 -2.14 -19.63 -19.64
CA PHE A 79 -0.85 -20.05 -19.11
C PHE A 79 -0.19 -18.96 -18.25
N GLN A 80 -0.24 -17.69 -18.68
CA GLN A 80 0.25 -16.55 -17.88
C GLN A 80 -0.54 -16.40 -16.57
N TYR A 81 -1.84 -16.68 -16.56
CA TYR A 81 -2.60 -16.72 -15.30
C TYR A 81 -2.17 -17.86 -14.40
N LEU A 82 -1.96 -19.06 -14.95
CA LEU A 82 -1.47 -20.21 -14.18
C LEU A 82 -0.11 -19.89 -13.56
N GLU A 83 0.81 -19.35 -14.35
CA GLU A 83 2.14 -18.90 -13.90
C GLU A 83 2.04 -17.87 -12.78
N PHE A 84 1.22 -16.83 -12.94
CA PHE A 84 0.99 -15.82 -11.90
C PHE A 84 0.53 -16.44 -10.57
N TRP A 85 -0.41 -17.39 -10.60
CA TRP A 85 -0.90 -18.04 -9.38
C TRP A 85 0.14 -18.96 -8.74
N MET A 86 0.90 -19.71 -9.53
CA MET A 86 1.98 -20.56 -9.00
C MET A 86 3.10 -19.73 -8.39
N GLN A 87 3.51 -18.65 -9.06
CA GLN A 87 4.47 -17.68 -8.52
C GLN A 87 3.92 -17.04 -7.24
N SER A 88 2.64 -16.69 -7.19
CA SER A 88 2.02 -16.15 -5.98
C SER A 88 2.11 -17.14 -4.82
N ILE A 89 1.66 -18.37 -4.99
CA ILE A 89 1.73 -19.41 -3.94
C ILE A 89 3.18 -19.57 -3.47
N PHE A 90 4.12 -19.68 -4.40
CA PHE A 90 5.54 -19.85 -4.06
C PHE A 90 6.12 -18.68 -3.29
N ASN A 91 5.80 -17.44 -3.67
CA ASN A 91 6.38 -16.24 -3.06
C ASN A 91 5.78 -15.92 -1.68
N TYR A 92 4.49 -16.19 -1.48
CA TYR A 92 3.77 -15.93 -0.22
C TYR A 92 3.93 -17.04 0.82
N THR A 93 4.37 -18.24 0.41
CA THR A 93 4.55 -19.36 1.33
C THR A 93 5.99 -19.51 1.81
N LYS A 94 6.17 -20.15 2.97
CA LYS A 94 7.48 -20.59 3.46
C LYS A 94 7.62 -22.09 3.21
N GLU A 95 8.83 -22.54 2.89
CA GLU A 95 9.11 -23.96 2.82
C GLU A 95 9.00 -24.61 4.19
N ASN A 96 8.27 -25.72 4.29
CA ASN A 96 8.41 -26.61 5.43
C ASN A 96 9.53 -27.59 5.11
N CYS A 97 10.75 -27.23 5.50
CA CYS A 97 11.92 -28.08 5.28
C CYS A 97 11.75 -29.43 5.96
N SER A 98 12.08 -30.51 5.25
CA SER A 98 12.06 -31.87 5.76
C SER A 98 13.41 -32.52 5.50
N GLN A 99 13.87 -33.34 6.44
CA GLN A 99 15.04 -34.20 6.21
C GLN A 99 14.68 -35.46 5.40
N LYS A 100 13.39 -35.74 5.21
CA LYS A 100 12.91 -36.86 4.40
C LYS A 100 12.92 -36.47 2.93
N GLU A 101 13.33 -37.40 2.06
CA GLU A 101 13.14 -37.25 0.61
C GLU A 101 11.64 -37.32 0.30
N LEU A 102 11.03 -36.16 0.10
CA LEU A 102 9.65 -36.04 -0.37
C LEU A 102 9.61 -36.05 -1.90
N LYS A 103 8.50 -36.50 -2.48
CA LYS A 103 8.26 -36.48 -3.93
C LYS A 103 8.14 -35.06 -4.50
N GLN A 104 7.84 -34.08 -3.64
CA GLN A 104 7.74 -32.66 -3.92
C GLN A 104 8.02 -31.87 -2.64
N ASN A 105 8.39 -30.59 -2.77
CA ASN A 105 8.62 -29.70 -1.62
C ASN A 105 7.29 -29.23 -1.01
N SER A 106 7.31 -28.89 0.28
CA SER A 106 6.15 -28.35 1.01
C SER A 106 6.20 -26.82 1.04
N PRO A 107 5.11 -26.10 0.73
CA PRO A 107 3.77 -26.63 0.50
C PRO A 107 3.60 -27.23 -0.92
N PRO A 108 2.84 -28.33 -1.06
CA PRO A 108 2.60 -28.97 -2.35
C PRO A 108 1.57 -28.20 -3.19
N ILE A 109 1.80 -28.13 -4.50
CA ILE A 109 0.91 -27.47 -5.47
C ILE A 109 0.27 -28.52 -6.38
N PHE A 110 -1.06 -28.62 -6.32
CA PHE A 110 -1.84 -29.47 -7.24
C PHE A 110 -2.34 -28.68 -8.44
N ILE A 111 -2.12 -29.20 -9.65
CA ILE A 111 -2.68 -28.65 -10.88
C ILE A 111 -3.91 -29.47 -11.29
N VAL A 112 -5.07 -28.80 -11.30
CA VAL A 112 -6.37 -29.42 -11.59
C VAL A 112 -7.08 -28.64 -12.70
N GLY A 113 -7.19 -29.25 -13.88
CA GLY A 113 -8.04 -28.79 -14.96
C GLY A 113 -9.49 -29.20 -14.72
N THR A 114 -10.40 -28.23 -14.70
CA THR A 114 -11.85 -28.45 -14.57
C THR A 114 -12.53 -28.44 -15.94
N HIS A 115 -13.84 -28.74 -16.00
CA HIS A 115 -14.63 -28.76 -17.24
C HIS A 115 -14.01 -29.62 -18.34
N ARG A 116 -13.46 -30.78 -17.98
CA ARG A 116 -12.79 -31.70 -18.90
C ARG A 116 -13.58 -31.95 -20.18
N ASN A 117 -14.90 -32.09 -20.10
CA ASN A 117 -15.72 -32.44 -21.26
C ASN A 117 -15.86 -31.31 -22.27
N SER A 118 -15.51 -30.07 -21.88
CA SER A 118 -15.45 -28.90 -22.76
C SER A 118 -14.16 -28.83 -23.59
N VAL A 119 -13.21 -29.75 -23.39
CA VAL A 119 -11.98 -29.80 -24.19
C VAL A 119 -12.25 -30.46 -25.54
N GLY A 120 -11.92 -29.73 -26.61
CA GLY A 120 -12.09 -30.13 -28.00
C GLY A 120 -13.50 -29.87 -28.55
N GLU A 121 -13.73 -30.25 -29.80
CA GLU A 121 -15.03 -30.05 -30.47
C GLU A 121 -16.13 -30.95 -29.90
N LYS A 122 -17.39 -30.56 -30.12
CA LYS A 122 -18.54 -31.39 -29.72
C LYS A 122 -18.51 -32.72 -30.51
N GLY A 123 -18.64 -33.83 -29.80
CA GLY A 123 -18.70 -35.17 -30.42
C GLY A 123 -17.36 -35.89 -30.58
N ILE A 124 -16.22 -35.30 -30.16
CA ILE A 124 -14.94 -36.03 -30.20
C ILE A 124 -14.96 -37.25 -29.28
N SER A 125 -14.20 -38.28 -29.68
CA SER A 125 -14.06 -39.51 -28.89
C SER A 125 -13.33 -39.24 -27.56
N GLU A 126 -13.59 -40.07 -26.56
CA GLU A 126 -12.90 -39.98 -25.27
C GLU A 126 -11.37 -40.15 -25.40
N ASN A 127 -10.90 -40.91 -26.38
CA ASN A 127 -9.47 -41.10 -26.62
C ASN A 127 -8.82 -39.83 -27.21
N GLN A 128 -9.47 -39.18 -28.17
CA GLN A 128 -9.01 -37.89 -28.69
C GLN A 128 -8.99 -36.83 -27.59
N ARG A 129 -10.05 -36.76 -26.77
CA ARG A 129 -10.11 -35.83 -25.63
C ARG A 129 -8.97 -36.08 -24.63
N LYS A 130 -8.67 -37.34 -24.32
CA LYS A 130 -7.52 -37.70 -23.46
C LYS A 130 -6.19 -37.25 -24.07
N ALA A 131 -6.01 -37.40 -25.39
CA ALA A 131 -4.79 -36.97 -26.07
C ALA A 131 -4.62 -35.44 -26.01
N LEU A 132 -5.67 -34.67 -26.28
CA LEU A 132 -5.64 -33.20 -26.18
C LEU A 132 -5.29 -32.73 -24.76
N ILE A 133 -5.90 -33.33 -23.74
CA ILE A 133 -5.61 -33.00 -22.34
C ILE A 133 -4.15 -33.31 -22.00
N LYS A 134 -3.64 -34.45 -22.49
CA LYS A 134 -2.25 -34.84 -22.30
C LYS A 134 -1.33 -33.79 -22.92
N GLU A 135 -1.58 -33.37 -24.16
CA GLU A 135 -0.80 -32.32 -24.84
C GLU A 135 -0.82 -31.01 -24.05
N ILE A 136 -1.98 -30.57 -23.54
CA ILE A 136 -2.09 -29.38 -22.71
C ILE A 136 -1.24 -29.51 -21.45
N PHE A 137 -1.30 -30.66 -20.77
CA PHE A 137 -0.51 -30.89 -19.55
C PHE A 137 0.99 -31.01 -19.82
N ASP A 138 1.39 -31.62 -20.94
CA ASP A 138 2.79 -31.70 -21.34
C ASP A 138 3.34 -30.30 -21.63
N ARG A 139 2.58 -29.46 -22.36
CA ARG A 139 2.93 -28.04 -22.56
C ARG A 139 3.05 -27.26 -21.25
N ILE A 140 2.17 -27.51 -20.29
CA ILE A 140 2.26 -26.89 -18.97
C ILE A 140 3.55 -27.33 -18.27
N ARG A 141 3.86 -28.63 -18.23
CA ARG A 141 5.08 -29.17 -17.61
C ARG A 141 6.33 -28.56 -18.20
N ASP A 142 6.41 -28.50 -19.52
CA ASP A 142 7.55 -27.93 -20.23
C ASP A 142 7.71 -26.44 -19.89
N GLY A 143 6.60 -25.69 -19.86
CA GLY A 143 6.62 -24.27 -19.54
C GLY A 143 6.98 -23.92 -18.10
N ILE A 144 6.85 -24.85 -17.15
CA ILE A 144 7.18 -24.62 -15.73
C ILE A 144 8.51 -25.23 -15.29
N LYS A 145 9.19 -26.00 -16.14
CA LYS A 145 10.33 -26.85 -15.74
C LYS A 145 11.50 -26.06 -15.14
N ASP A 146 11.77 -24.87 -15.66
CA ASP A 146 12.87 -24.00 -15.23
C ASP A 146 12.44 -22.99 -14.16
N LYS A 147 11.19 -23.08 -13.67
CA LYS A 147 10.62 -22.12 -12.72
C LYS A 147 10.89 -22.59 -11.27
N PRO A 148 11.14 -21.66 -10.33
CA PRO A 148 11.56 -22.01 -8.96
C PRO A 148 10.50 -22.80 -8.18
N TYR A 149 9.22 -22.64 -8.52
CA TYR A 149 8.12 -23.36 -7.90
C TYR A 149 7.90 -24.77 -8.44
N TYR A 150 8.64 -25.20 -9.47
CA TYR A 150 8.46 -26.51 -10.10
C TYR A 150 8.58 -27.66 -9.11
N THR A 151 9.53 -27.58 -8.17
CA THR A 151 9.78 -28.60 -7.15
C THR A 151 8.63 -28.76 -6.15
N HIS A 152 7.74 -27.77 -6.04
CA HIS A 152 6.54 -27.84 -5.23
C HIS A 152 5.36 -28.49 -5.97
N VAL A 153 5.42 -28.62 -7.29
CA VAL A 153 4.29 -29.11 -8.09
C VAL A 153 4.20 -30.63 -7.99
N VAL A 154 3.03 -31.12 -7.58
CA VAL A 154 2.73 -32.55 -7.54
C VAL A 154 2.76 -33.12 -8.96
N SER A 155 3.53 -34.19 -9.16
CA SER A 155 3.81 -34.77 -10.48
C SER A 155 2.55 -35.17 -11.27
N LYS A 156 1.48 -35.61 -10.60
CA LYS A 156 0.23 -36.02 -11.24
C LYS A 156 -0.74 -34.84 -11.39
N PHE A 157 -1.05 -34.49 -12.64
CA PHE A 157 -2.08 -33.48 -12.95
C PHE A 157 -3.43 -34.14 -13.13
N TYR A 158 -4.49 -33.43 -12.75
CA TYR A 158 -5.86 -33.95 -12.79
C TYR A 158 -6.71 -33.19 -13.79
N ALA A 159 -7.36 -33.90 -14.70
CA ALA A 159 -8.43 -33.34 -15.54
C ALA A 159 -9.78 -33.93 -15.09
N ILE A 160 -10.58 -33.11 -14.41
CA ILE A 160 -11.85 -33.49 -13.80
C ILE A 160 -13.04 -32.83 -14.49
N GLU A 161 -14.20 -33.44 -14.29
CA GLU A 161 -15.48 -32.86 -14.68
C GLU A 161 -16.24 -32.50 -13.40
N ASN A 162 -16.42 -31.20 -13.17
CA ASN A 162 -17.00 -30.62 -11.95
C ASN A 162 -18.53 -30.48 -12.01
N SER A 163 -19.14 -30.66 -13.19
CA SER A 163 -20.60 -30.66 -13.35
C SER A 163 -21.28 -31.97 -12.90
N VAL A 164 -20.51 -33.03 -12.66
CA VAL A 164 -21.04 -34.37 -12.31
C VAL A 164 -20.76 -34.68 -10.85
N LYS A 165 -21.82 -35.00 -10.09
CA LYS A 165 -21.77 -35.21 -8.63
C LYS A 165 -20.96 -36.42 -8.17
N ASP A 166 -20.92 -37.48 -8.98
CA ASP A 166 -20.18 -38.70 -8.66
C ASP A 166 -19.14 -38.99 -9.75
N ASN A 167 -17.94 -38.49 -9.52
CA ASN A 167 -16.84 -38.60 -10.47
C ASN A 167 -15.68 -39.36 -9.81
N LYS A 168 -15.38 -40.57 -10.30
CA LYS A 168 -14.26 -41.40 -9.84
C LYS A 168 -12.94 -40.62 -9.79
N LYS A 169 -12.70 -39.71 -10.74
CA LYS A 169 -11.49 -38.88 -10.75
C LYS A 169 -11.43 -37.86 -9.61
N ILE A 170 -12.58 -37.36 -9.15
CA ILE A 170 -12.63 -36.48 -7.96
C ILE A 170 -12.31 -37.30 -6.71
N GLN A 171 -12.80 -38.53 -6.61
CA GLN A 171 -12.44 -39.43 -5.50
C GLN A 171 -10.94 -39.76 -5.52
N GLU A 172 -10.36 -40.05 -6.70
CA GLU A 172 -8.92 -40.24 -6.86
C GLU A 172 -8.10 -38.99 -6.52
N LEU A 173 -8.60 -37.80 -6.82
CA LEU A 173 -7.96 -36.54 -6.44
C LEU A 173 -7.99 -36.36 -4.92
N ARG A 174 -9.15 -36.57 -4.28
CA ARG A 174 -9.28 -36.48 -2.81
C ARG A 174 -8.33 -37.42 -2.09
N LYS A 175 -8.30 -38.69 -2.50
CA LYS A 175 -7.39 -39.67 -1.92
C LYS A 175 -5.92 -39.27 -2.08
N HIS A 176 -5.53 -38.76 -3.25
CA HIS A 176 -4.14 -38.34 -3.45
C HIS A 176 -3.79 -37.07 -2.65
N ILE A 177 -4.74 -36.15 -2.45
CA ILE A 177 -4.55 -35.02 -1.54
C ILE A 177 -4.34 -35.52 -0.11
N GLU A 178 -5.14 -36.49 0.36
CA GLU A 178 -4.96 -37.13 1.68
C GLU A 178 -3.60 -37.81 1.80
N ASP A 179 -3.21 -38.61 0.81
CA ASP A 179 -1.91 -39.31 0.78
C ASP A 179 -0.74 -38.32 0.85
N VAL A 180 -0.79 -37.22 0.09
CA VAL A 180 0.24 -36.16 0.12
C VAL A 180 0.21 -35.40 1.43
N ALA A 181 -0.98 -35.07 1.96
CA ALA A 181 -1.10 -34.35 3.22
C ALA A 181 -0.48 -35.14 4.36
N VAL A 182 -0.69 -36.47 4.43
CA VAL A 182 -0.09 -37.36 5.46
C VAL A 182 1.44 -37.40 5.37
N GLU A 183 2.02 -37.17 4.19
CA GLU A 183 3.49 -37.10 4.00
C GLU A 183 4.09 -35.76 4.46
N GLU A 184 3.28 -34.73 4.76
CA GLU A 184 3.76 -33.40 5.15
C GLU A 184 4.55 -33.41 6.47
N PRO A 185 5.56 -32.53 6.64
CA PRO A 185 6.52 -32.63 7.76
C PRO A 185 5.91 -32.43 9.14
N TYR A 186 4.87 -31.60 9.23
CA TYR A 186 4.16 -31.27 10.47
C TYR A 186 3.11 -32.31 10.86
N MET A 187 2.81 -33.29 9.99
CA MET A 187 1.84 -34.32 10.33
C MET A 187 2.39 -35.29 11.38
N GLY A 188 1.61 -35.49 12.45
CA GLY A 188 2.01 -36.29 13.61
C GLY A 188 2.50 -35.47 14.79
N GLU A 189 2.62 -34.14 14.66
CA GLU A 189 2.83 -33.24 15.78
C GLU A 189 1.69 -33.36 16.80
N ARG A 190 2.05 -33.37 18.09
CA ARG A 190 1.08 -33.51 19.18
C ARG A 190 0.65 -32.13 19.64
N ILE A 191 -0.66 -31.92 19.67
CA ILE A 191 -1.27 -30.71 20.25
C ILE A 191 -2.05 -31.08 21.51
N PRO A 192 -2.15 -30.18 22.51
CA PRO A 192 -3.01 -30.40 23.68
C PRO A 192 -4.48 -30.58 23.28
N LEU A 193 -5.20 -31.48 23.98
CA LEU A 193 -6.62 -31.75 23.71
C LEU A 193 -7.51 -30.52 23.92
N ASN A 194 -7.17 -29.67 24.88
CA ASN A 194 -7.91 -28.43 25.14
C ASN A 194 -7.79 -27.45 23.97
N TRP A 195 -6.65 -27.40 23.28
CA TRP A 195 -6.45 -26.55 22.10
C TRP A 195 -7.31 -27.04 20.95
N MET A 196 -7.35 -28.35 20.72
CA MET A 196 -8.23 -28.95 19.71
C MET A 196 -9.71 -28.63 20.01
N THR A 197 -10.11 -28.71 21.29
CA THR A 197 -11.48 -28.39 21.72
C THR A 197 -11.79 -26.92 21.47
N PHE A 198 -10.83 -26.01 21.70
CA PHE A 198 -10.96 -24.61 21.33
C PHE A 198 -11.26 -24.45 19.83
N ASP A 199 -10.47 -25.05 18.94
CA ASP A 199 -10.65 -24.88 17.50
C ASP A 199 -11.98 -25.46 16.98
N ASP A 200 -12.37 -26.64 17.49
CA ASP A 200 -13.62 -27.32 17.12
C ASP A 200 -14.87 -26.59 17.63
N GLU A 201 -14.79 -25.97 18.81
CA GLU A 201 -15.95 -25.41 19.49
C GLU A 201 -16.03 -23.88 19.49
N LYS A 202 -15.02 -23.18 18.97
CA LYS A 202 -14.96 -21.70 19.04
C LYS A 202 -16.19 -20.98 18.52
N GLY A 203 -16.81 -21.48 17.46
CA GLY A 203 -18.05 -20.89 16.92
C GLY A 203 -19.30 -21.14 17.78
N LYS A 204 -19.34 -22.23 18.55
CA LYS A 204 -20.46 -22.53 19.46
C LYS A 204 -20.30 -21.76 20.77
N LEU A 205 -19.10 -21.78 21.34
CA LEU A 205 -18.77 -21.16 22.62
C LEU A 205 -18.84 -19.63 22.55
N SER A 206 -18.53 -19.04 21.38
CA SER A 206 -18.74 -17.61 21.14
C SER A 206 -20.21 -17.21 20.95
N GLY A 207 -21.15 -18.16 20.95
CA GLY A 207 -22.55 -17.92 20.58
C GLY A 207 -22.71 -17.50 19.12
N GLY A 208 -21.76 -17.86 18.26
CA GLY A 208 -21.69 -17.45 16.86
C GLY A 208 -21.10 -16.06 16.63
N LYS A 209 -20.55 -15.41 17.66
CA LYS A 209 -19.82 -14.15 17.51
C LYS A 209 -18.47 -14.38 16.81
N PRO A 210 -18.09 -13.54 15.85
CA PRO A 210 -16.84 -13.69 15.11
C PRO A 210 -15.62 -13.15 15.88
N VAL A 211 -15.84 -12.33 16.91
CA VAL A 211 -14.81 -11.66 17.69
C VAL A 211 -15.08 -11.88 19.18
N MET A 212 -14.02 -12.13 19.95
CA MET A 212 -14.05 -12.23 21.41
C MET A 212 -12.86 -11.47 22.02
N THR A 213 -12.97 -11.14 23.30
CA THR A 213 -11.83 -10.63 24.08
C THR A 213 -10.99 -11.76 24.65
N LEU A 214 -9.76 -11.49 25.10
CA LEU A 214 -8.91 -12.51 25.76
C LEU A 214 -9.62 -13.12 26.96
N LYS A 215 -10.22 -12.28 27.80
CA LYS A 215 -10.98 -12.72 28.97
C LYS A 215 -12.15 -13.63 28.57
N GLN A 216 -12.88 -13.29 27.51
CA GLN A 216 -13.98 -14.12 27.01
C GLN A 216 -13.49 -15.48 26.50
N VAL A 217 -12.28 -15.54 25.92
CA VAL A 217 -11.65 -16.80 25.53
C VAL A 217 -11.16 -17.59 26.75
N MET A 218 -10.55 -16.95 27.75
CA MET A 218 -10.18 -17.66 28.99
C MET A 218 -11.39 -18.26 29.69
N ASP A 219 -12.40 -17.44 29.96
CA ASP A 219 -13.62 -17.82 30.67
C ASP A 219 -14.43 -18.87 29.89
N GLY A 220 -14.51 -18.71 28.56
CA GLY A 220 -15.33 -19.57 27.69
C GLY A 220 -14.74 -20.95 27.41
N PHE A 221 -13.41 -21.09 27.49
CA PHE A 221 -12.71 -22.32 27.12
C PHE A 221 -11.95 -22.97 28.29
N GLY A 222 -12.02 -22.38 29.49
CA GLY A 222 -11.47 -22.96 30.71
C GLY A 222 -9.94 -23.02 30.73
N ILE A 223 -9.28 -22.02 30.12
CA ILE A 223 -7.82 -21.90 30.11
C ILE A 223 -7.44 -20.93 31.23
N GLU A 224 -6.89 -21.46 32.32
CA GLU A 224 -6.52 -20.69 33.51
C GLU A 224 -5.15 -20.00 33.36
N ASP A 225 -4.21 -20.64 32.68
CA ASP A 225 -2.87 -20.10 32.45
C ASP A 225 -2.85 -19.14 31.26
N GLU A 226 -2.51 -17.88 31.52
CA GLU A 226 -2.38 -16.84 30.50
C GLU A 226 -1.26 -17.18 29.49
N THR A 227 -0.18 -17.83 29.94
CA THR A 227 0.93 -18.19 29.04
C THR A 227 0.49 -19.26 28.04
N GLU A 228 -0.20 -20.29 28.52
CA GLU A 228 -0.84 -21.30 27.67
C GLU A 228 -1.81 -20.67 26.67
N LEU A 229 -2.69 -19.79 27.12
CA LEU A 229 -3.64 -19.08 26.25
C LEU A 229 -2.93 -18.35 25.11
N LEU A 230 -1.95 -17.50 25.45
CA LEU A 230 -1.24 -16.70 24.45
C LEU A 230 -0.48 -17.59 23.45
N THR A 231 0.08 -18.70 23.93
CA THR A 231 0.77 -19.68 23.08
C THR A 231 -0.22 -20.38 22.13
N MET A 232 -1.38 -20.81 22.63
CA MET A 232 -2.45 -21.40 21.83
C MET A 232 -2.97 -20.43 20.77
N LEU A 233 -3.25 -19.19 21.16
CA LEU A 233 -3.74 -18.16 20.24
C LEU A 233 -2.72 -17.85 19.14
N LYS A 234 -1.44 -17.77 19.50
CA LYS A 234 -0.35 -17.60 18.52
C LYS A 234 -0.24 -18.78 17.58
N PHE A 235 -0.34 -20.02 18.10
CA PHE A 235 -0.35 -21.23 17.29
C PHE A 235 -1.46 -21.21 16.23
N TYR A 236 -2.71 -20.93 16.64
CA TYR A 236 -3.83 -20.86 15.69
C TYR A 236 -3.81 -19.62 14.79
N HIS A 237 -3.17 -18.53 15.23
CA HIS A 237 -2.91 -17.36 14.40
C HIS A 237 -1.94 -17.70 13.26
N ASP A 238 -0.83 -18.38 13.58
CA ASP A 238 0.19 -18.79 12.60
C ASP A 238 -0.38 -19.80 11.57
N LEU A 239 -1.34 -20.65 12.00
CA LEU A 239 -2.09 -21.54 11.10
C LEU A 239 -3.18 -20.81 10.28
N GLY A 240 -3.49 -19.56 10.60
CA GLY A 240 -4.56 -18.79 9.94
C GLY A 240 -5.97 -19.26 10.31
N HIS A 241 -6.14 -19.99 11.42
CA HIS A 241 -7.44 -20.43 11.94
C HIS A 241 -8.15 -19.31 12.70
N ILE A 242 -7.40 -18.38 13.27
CA ILE A 242 -7.87 -17.16 13.96
C ILE A 242 -6.93 -15.99 13.63
N ILE A 243 -7.29 -14.77 14.04
CA ILE A 243 -6.39 -13.61 13.98
C ILE A 243 -6.22 -13.03 15.38
N TYR A 244 -4.98 -12.94 15.85
CA TYR A 244 -4.62 -12.39 17.15
C TYR A 244 -3.24 -11.73 17.10
N PHE A 245 -3.17 -10.43 17.44
CA PHE A 245 -1.92 -9.66 17.45
C PHE A 245 -1.57 -9.08 18.82
N GLY A 246 -2.25 -9.50 19.88
CA GLY A 246 -2.03 -8.96 21.21
C GLY A 246 -0.77 -9.47 21.91
N GLY A 247 -0.24 -10.63 21.50
CA GLY A 247 0.98 -11.22 22.05
C GLY A 247 2.28 -10.64 21.47
N ASP A 248 2.20 -9.74 20.48
CA ASP A 248 3.35 -9.06 19.93
C ASP A 248 3.68 -7.87 20.85
N GLY A 249 4.68 -8.00 21.74
CA GLY A 249 5.05 -6.98 22.73
C GLY A 249 5.40 -5.57 22.20
N ALA A 250 5.31 -5.36 20.87
CA ALA A 250 5.44 -4.09 20.16
C ALA A 250 4.09 -3.48 19.75
N GLN A 251 2.95 -4.03 20.17
CA GLN A 251 1.63 -3.55 19.76
C GLN A 251 1.26 -2.22 20.45
N GLU A 252 1.28 -1.13 19.70
CA GLU A 252 0.87 0.20 20.19
C GLU A 252 -0.66 0.33 20.32
N SER A 253 -1.43 -0.37 19.47
CA SER A 253 -2.90 -0.34 19.55
C SER A 253 -3.41 -1.07 20.80
N GLN A 254 -4.09 -0.33 21.67
CA GLN A 254 -4.78 -0.92 22.81
C GLN A 254 -5.96 -1.81 22.38
N ALA A 255 -6.59 -1.53 21.24
CA ALA A 255 -7.71 -2.34 20.73
C ALA A 255 -7.24 -3.73 20.30
N LEU A 256 -6.07 -3.84 19.65
CA LEU A 256 -5.56 -5.13 19.15
C LEU A 256 -4.99 -6.04 20.24
N LYS A 257 -4.68 -5.51 21.43
CA LYS A 257 -4.16 -6.31 22.55
C LYS A 257 -5.15 -7.32 23.08
N ASP A 258 -6.43 -6.94 23.14
CA ASP A 258 -7.48 -7.76 23.75
C ASP A 258 -8.37 -8.46 22.70
N VAL A 259 -8.29 -8.08 21.42
CA VAL A 259 -9.18 -8.60 20.37
C VAL A 259 -8.66 -9.91 19.77
N VAL A 260 -9.48 -10.95 19.85
CA VAL A 260 -9.29 -12.24 19.16
C VAL A 260 -10.38 -12.41 18.12
N ILE A 261 -10.01 -12.49 16.84
CA ILE A 261 -10.95 -12.76 15.75
C ILE A 261 -10.96 -14.26 15.48
N LEU A 262 -12.07 -14.91 15.79
CA LEU A 262 -12.24 -16.37 15.69
C LEU A 262 -12.57 -16.86 14.28
N ASP A 263 -13.09 -15.97 13.42
CA ASP A 263 -13.45 -16.27 12.03
C ASP A 263 -12.71 -15.34 11.06
N PRO A 264 -11.60 -15.80 10.45
CA PRO A 264 -10.89 -15.05 9.42
C PRO A 264 -11.74 -14.70 8.20
N ASN A 265 -12.77 -15.49 7.86
CA ASN A 265 -13.66 -15.16 6.74
C ASN A 265 -14.53 -13.95 7.05
N TRP A 266 -14.98 -13.82 8.30
CA TRP A 266 -15.70 -12.63 8.75
C TRP A 266 -14.83 -11.37 8.63
N LEU A 267 -13.53 -11.46 8.98
CA LEU A 267 -12.59 -10.35 8.80
C LEU A 267 -12.44 -9.97 7.32
N ILE A 268 -12.24 -10.97 6.45
CA ILE A 268 -12.14 -10.77 5.01
C ILE A 268 -13.40 -10.09 4.47
N ASP A 269 -14.58 -10.56 4.86
CA ASP A 269 -15.84 -9.97 4.43
C ASP A 269 -16.04 -8.56 4.98
N SER A 270 -15.55 -8.28 6.17
CA SER A 270 -15.52 -6.92 6.76
C SER A 270 -14.63 -5.98 5.97
N PHE A 271 -13.43 -6.42 5.57
CA PHE A 271 -12.54 -5.63 4.69
C PHE A 271 -13.11 -5.44 3.29
N LYS A 272 -13.76 -6.46 2.72
CA LYS A 272 -14.40 -6.35 1.39
C LYS A 272 -15.45 -5.25 1.34
N LYS A 273 -16.17 -5.00 2.44
CA LYS A 273 -17.12 -3.87 2.55
C LYS A 273 -16.48 -2.51 2.34
N ILE A 274 -15.15 -2.40 2.43
CA ILE A 274 -14.40 -1.18 2.11
C ILE A 274 -13.62 -1.34 0.80
N LEU A 275 -12.79 -2.39 0.71
CA LEU A 275 -11.77 -2.54 -0.33
C LEU A 275 -12.28 -3.10 -1.67
N THR A 276 -13.52 -3.55 -1.75
CA THR A 276 -14.07 -4.13 -3.00
C THR A 276 -15.36 -3.46 -3.46
N VAL A 277 -15.85 -2.47 -2.71
CA VAL A 277 -17.14 -1.86 -3.01
C VAL A 277 -16.99 -0.89 -4.18
N LYS A 278 -17.75 -1.15 -5.23
CA LYS A 278 -18.00 -0.16 -6.27
C LYS A 278 -19.04 0.83 -5.76
N PRO A 279 -18.86 2.14 -5.96
CA PRO A 279 -19.88 3.12 -5.64
C PRO A 279 -21.24 2.66 -6.20
N PRO A 280 -22.30 2.61 -5.37
CA PRO A 280 -23.63 2.24 -5.83
C PRO A 280 -24.07 3.14 -7.00
N LYS A 281 -24.87 2.61 -7.93
CA LYS A 281 -25.44 3.41 -9.03
C LYS A 281 -26.37 4.51 -8.49
N GLU A 282 -27.15 4.17 -7.46
CA GLU A 282 -28.04 5.08 -6.76
C GLU A 282 -27.44 5.39 -5.39
N GLN A 283 -26.89 6.60 -5.25
CA GLN A 283 -26.27 7.04 -4.00
C GLN A 283 -27.15 8.09 -3.33
N THR A 284 -27.27 8.01 -2.01
CA THR A 284 -27.87 9.09 -1.24
C THR A 284 -27.03 10.35 -1.40
N VAL A 285 -27.69 11.50 -1.52
CA VAL A 285 -27.03 12.80 -1.73
C VAL A 285 -25.98 13.08 -0.64
N LYS A 286 -26.23 12.61 0.59
CA LYS A 286 -25.33 12.71 1.73
C LYS A 286 -23.96 12.08 1.47
N TYR A 287 -23.91 10.88 0.87
CA TYR A 287 -22.65 10.12 0.73
C TYR A 287 -21.96 10.28 -0.62
N ARG A 288 -22.58 10.95 -1.60
CA ARG A 288 -22.07 11.07 -2.97
C ARG A 288 -20.63 11.60 -3.03
N LYS A 289 -20.37 12.74 -2.38
CA LYS A 289 -19.04 13.36 -2.35
C LYS A 289 -17.97 12.43 -1.76
N PHE A 290 -18.33 11.63 -0.75
CA PHE A 290 -17.40 10.71 -0.10
C PHE A 290 -17.07 9.52 -1.00
N TRP A 291 -18.05 9.00 -1.74
CA TRP A 291 -17.82 7.97 -2.76
C TRP A 291 -16.95 8.47 -3.90
N ASP A 292 -17.18 9.69 -4.38
CA ASP A 292 -16.39 10.30 -5.45
C ASP A 292 -14.93 10.45 -5.01
N ARG A 293 -14.68 10.96 -3.79
CA ARG A 293 -13.32 11.08 -3.23
C ARG A 293 -12.62 9.73 -3.02
N LEU A 294 -13.33 8.71 -2.57
CA LEU A 294 -12.77 7.36 -2.46
C LEU A 294 -12.39 6.82 -3.84
N ASN A 295 -13.25 7.05 -4.83
CA ASN A 295 -13.08 6.53 -6.18
C ASN A 295 -11.98 7.24 -6.97
N ASP A 296 -11.89 8.57 -6.84
CA ASP A 296 -11.07 9.42 -7.69
C ASP A 296 -9.73 9.75 -7.03
N ASN A 297 -9.68 9.80 -5.69
CA ASN A 297 -8.48 10.17 -4.93
C ASN A 297 -8.01 9.06 -3.97
N GLY A 298 -8.74 7.95 -3.84
CA GLY A 298 -8.42 6.91 -2.87
C GLY A 298 -8.60 7.39 -1.43
N ILE A 299 -9.43 8.41 -1.18
CA ILE A 299 -9.63 8.99 0.16
C ILE A 299 -10.91 8.44 0.79
N LEU A 300 -10.75 7.69 1.87
CA LEU A 300 -11.82 7.13 2.68
C LEU A 300 -12.05 7.99 3.92
N GLU A 301 -13.22 8.60 4.04
CA GLU A 301 -13.59 9.42 5.21
C GLU A 301 -14.37 8.62 6.25
N ASP A 302 -14.19 8.96 7.52
CA ASP A 302 -14.76 8.25 8.67
C ASP A 302 -16.29 8.09 8.59
N LEU A 303 -17.00 9.11 8.08
CA LEU A 303 -18.46 9.06 7.86
C LEU A 303 -18.88 8.01 6.84
N LEU A 304 -18.06 7.74 5.83
CA LEU A 304 -18.34 6.69 4.85
C LEU A 304 -18.05 5.31 5.45
N ILE A 305 -17.02 5.20 6.29
CA ILE A 305 -16.72 3.98 7.05
C ILE A 305 -17.91 3.61 7.93
N ASP A 306 -18.45 4.57 8.69
CA ASP A 306 -19.63 4.33 9.55
C ASP A 306 -20.84 3.84 8.75
N HIS A 307 -21.04 4.39 7.55
CA HIS A 307 -22.10 3.95 6.66
C HIS A 307 -21.86 2.52 6.11
N MET A 308 -20.63 2.19 5.69
CA MET A 308 -20.27 0.88 5.15
C MET A 308 -20.27 -0.23 6.22
N TRP A 309 -19.94 0.12 7.46
CA TRP A 309 -19.81 -0.79 8.60
C TRP A 309 -20.90 -0.62 9.65
N GLN A 310 -22.05 -0.04 9.28
CA GLN A 310 -23.18 0.22 10.18
C GLN A 310 -23.62 -1.01 11.01
N ASP A 311 -23.41 -2.22 10.51
CA ASP A 311 -23.75 -3.49 11.16
C ASP A 311 -22.64 -4.09 12.04
N ILE A 312 -21.43 -3.50 12.02
CA ILE A 312 -20.23 -3.98 12.74
C ILE A 312 -19.45 -2.84 13.42
N LEU A 313 -20.11 -1.71 13.72
CA LEU A 313 -19.46 -0.52 14.30
C LEU A 313 -18.76 -0.78 15.62
N GLU A 314 -19.24 -1.74 16.41
CA GLU A 314 -18.61 -2.16 17.67
C GLU A 314 -17.16 -2.64 17.51
N HIS A 315 -16.77 -3.07 16.30
CA HIS A 315 -15.43 -3.52 15.96
C HIS A 315 -14.62 -2.52 15.12
N LYS A 316 -15.16 -1.32 14.85
CA LYS A 316 -14.57 -0.34 13.93
C LYS A 316 -13.10 -0.06 14.24
N GLN A 317 -12.76 0.27 15.49
CA GLN A 317 -11.38 0.64 15.83
C GLN A 317 -10.41 -0.52 15.62
N ALA A 318 -10.75 -1.73 16.07
CA ALA A 318 -9.92 -2.90 15.86
C ALA A 318 -9.74 -3.23 14.36
N LEU A 319 -10.78 -3.05 13.55
CA LEU A 319 -10.69 -3.24 12.11
C LEU A 319 -9.80 -2.19 11.44
N LEU A 320 -9.90 -0.91 11.83
CA LEU A 320 -9.02 0.14 11.32
C LEU A 320 -7.56 -0.11 11.70
N ASP A 321 -7.30 -0.48 12.95
CA ASP A 321 -5.95 -0.79 13.43
C ASP A 321 -5.36 -2.01 12.72
N LEU A 322 -6.19 -3.03 12.42
CA LEU A 322 -5.76 -4.18 11.60
C LEU A 322 -5.45 -3.77 10.16
N MET A 323 -6.30 -2.93 9.55
CA MET A 323 -6.07 -2.45 8.19
C MET A 323 -4.79 -1.60 8.10
N ASP A 324 -4.49 -0.79 9.12
CA ASP A 324 -3.24 -0.07 9.21
C ASP A 324 -2.05 -1.02 9.41
N LYS A 325 -2.13 -1.99 10.34
CA LYS A 325 -1.09 -3.04 10.54
C LYS A 325 -0.81 -3.85 9.27
N PHE A 326 -1.80 -4.01 8.39
CA PHE A 326 -1.67 -4.71 7.11
C PHE A 326 -1.23 -3.83 5.93
N ASP A 327 -0.91 -2.57 6.20
CA ASP A 327 -0.55 -1.56 5.19
C ASP A 327 -1.64 -1.41 4.10
N LEU A 328 -2.91 -1.54 4.49
CA LEU A 328 -4.07 -1.41 3.57
C LEU A 328 -4.61 0.02 3.53
N LEU A 329 -4.34 0.81 4.56
CA LEU A 329 -4.70 2.22 4.64
C LEU A 329 -3.62 3.03 5.37
N CYS A 330 -3.66 4.34 5.20
CA CYS A 330 -2.83 5.30 5.93
C CYS A 330 -3.72 6.43 6.44
N LYS A 331 -3.70 6.71 7.75
CA LYS A 331 -4.43 7.85 8.32
C LYS A 331 -3.82 9.16 7.84
N ARG A 332 -4.67 10.09 7.39
CA ARG A 332 -4.27 11.43 6.97
C ARG A 332 -4.07 12.32 8.18
N PHE A 333 -2.99 13.10 8.22
CA PHE A 333 -2.87 14.21 9.17
C PHE A 333 -3.79 15.34 8.70
N ASP A 334 -4.64 15.83 9.60
CA ASP A 334 -5.74 16.74 9.24
C ASP A 334 -5.22 18.05 8.61
N GLU A 335 -5.81 18.43 7.47
CA GLU A 335 -5.83 19.83 7.02
C GLU A 335 -6.80 20.59 7.95
N PRO A 336 -6.39 21.73 8.56
CA PRO A 336 -7.36 22.65 9.12
C PRO A 336 -8.26 23.16 7.99
N ARG A 337 -9.54 22.74 7.95
CA ARG A 337 -10.49 23.28 6.98
C ARG A 337 -10.65 24.78 7.23
N GLU A 338 -10.44 25.60 6.19
CA GLU A 338 -10.62 27.06 6.25
C GLU A 338 -12.04 27.50 6.65
N GLU A 339 -13.01 26.59 6.57
CA GLU A 339 -14.43 26.82 6.91
C GLU A 339 -14.70 27.00 8.41
N GLU A 340 -13.76 26.69 9.31
CA GLU A 340 -13.96 26.89 10.76
C GLU A 340 -13.79 28.35 11.22
N LYS A 341 -13.40 29.27 10.34
CA LYS A 341 -13.28 30.71 10.68
C LYS A 341 -14.62 31.47 10.68
N SER A 342 -15.75 30.84 10.31
CA SER A 342 -17.03 31.56 10.13
C SER A 342 -18.21 31.06 10.96
N SER A 343 -18.05 30.06 11.82
CA SER A 343 -19.13 29.60 12.70
C SER A 343 -18.88 30.00 14.15
N THR A 344 -19.55 31.08 14.56
CA THR A 344 -19.68 31.51 15.96
C THR A 344 -20.18 30.36 16.83
N ALA A 345 -19.44 30.11 17.91
CA ALA A 345 -19.70 29.05 18.86
C ALA A 345 -21.10 29.20 19.51
N SER A 346 -21.96 28.20 19.32
CA SER A 346 -23.05 27.91 20.25
C SER A 346 -22.72 26.61 20.98
N ALA A 347 -22.29 26.75 22.22
CA ALA A 347 -21.88 25.66 23.09
C ALA A 347 -23.08 25.07 23.82
N THR A 348 -23.79 24.13 23.20
CA THR A 348 -24.65 23.16 23.90
C THR A 348 -24.83 21.89 23.08
N ALA A 349 -24.04 20.85 23.36
CA ALA A 349 -24.45 19.44 23.29
C ALA A 349 -23.27 18.52 23.66
N THR A 350 -23.46 17.73 24.72
CA THR A 350 -22.62 16.62 25.16
C THR A 350 -22.77 15.45 24.19
N GLN A 351 -22.13 15.53 23.02
CA GLN A 351 -21.91 14.42 22.11
C GLN A 351 -20.43 14.46 21.67
N PRO A 352 -19.70 13.34 21.65
CA PRO A 352 -18.37 13.31 21.05
C PRO A 352 -18.50 13.77 19.59
N ARG A 353 -17.85 14.88 19.23
CA ARG A 353 -17.80 15.37 17.84
C ARG A 353 -17.27 14.23 16.96
N PRO A 354 -17.88 13.95 15.79
CA PRO A 354 -17.34 12.97 14.86
C PRO A 354 -15.92 13.41 14.51
N THR A 355 -14.95 12.51 14.71
CA THR A 355 -13.58 12.73 14.27
C THR A 355 -13.62 12.91 12.75
N ASN A 356 -13.15 14.06 12.23
CA ASN A 356 -13.03 14.32 10.79
C ASN A 356 -11.93 13.47 10.12
N ALA A 357 -11.63 12.29 10.67
CA ALA A 357 -10.57 11.43 10.23
C ALA A 357 -10.81 10.98 8.78
N SER A 358 -9.73 10.93 8.02
CA SER A 358 -9.73 10.38 6.67
C SER A 358 -8.47 9.56 6.45
N TYR A 359 -8.54 8.64 5.50
CA TYR A 359 -7.50 7.65 5.24
C TYR A 359 -7.21 7.58 3.74
N TYR A 360 -5.95 7.46 3.36
CA TYR A 360 -5.57 7.02 2.02
C TYR A 360 -5.73 5.51 1.90
N VAL A 361 -6.31 5.05 0.80
CA VAL A 361 -6.52 3.62 0.48
C VAL A 361 -6.07 3.37 -0.98
N PRO A 362 -4.75 3.23 -1.23
CA PRO A 362 -4.22 3.18 -2.60
C PRO A 362 -4.79 2.06 -3.47
N SER A 363 -5.17 0.93 -2.88
CA SER A 363 -5.75 -0.21 -3.62
C SER A 363 -7.14 0.07 -4.22
N MET A 364 -7.79 1.16 -3.83
CA MET A 364 -9.10 1.58 -4.36
C MET A 364 -8.98 2.50 -5.57
N LEU A 365 -7.77 2.99 -5.88
CA LEU A 365 -7.53 3.86 -7.03
C LEU A 365 -7.78 3.08 -8.33
N ARG A 366 -8.58 3.66 -9.22
CA ARG A 366 -8.88 3.03 -10.50
C ARG A 366 -7.75 3.20 -11.51
N GLN A 367 -7.59 2.18 -12.34
CA GLN A 367 -6.75 2.25 -13.52
C GLN A 367 -7.32 3.27 -14.51
N GLN A 368 -6.56 4.34 -14.75
CA GLN A 368 -6.93 5.35 -15.73
C GLN A 368 -6.76 4.76 -17.13
N THR A 369 -7.82 4.75 -17.91
CA THR A 369 -7.85 4.16 -19.27
C THR A 369 -7.14 5.01 -20.31
N SER A 370 -6.66 6.19 -19.95
CA SER A 370 -6.00 7.13 -20.85
C SER A 370 -4.53 7.29 -20.46
N ARG A 371 -3.65 7.08 -21.43
CA ARG A 371 -2.21 7.45 -21.48
C ARG A 371 -1.92 8.92 -21.10
N SER A 372 -2.93 9.70 -20.71
CA SER A 372 -2.93 11.15 -20.60
C SER A 372 -2.24 11.71 -19.35
N LEU A 373 -1.77 10.85 -18.44
CA LEU A 373 -0.89 11.21 -17.34
C LEU A 373 0.36 10.32 -17.38
N GLN A 374 0.98 10.17 -18.55
CA GLN A 374 2.44 10.23 -18.51
C GLN A 374 2.74 11.66 -18.08
N LEU A 375 2.85 11.91 -16.76
CA LEU A 375 3.71 13.01 -16.35
C LEU A 375 5.03 12.65 -16.98
N GLU A 376 5.38 13.37 -18.05
CA GLU A 376 6.75 13.47 -18.51
C GLU A 376 7.51 13.98 -17.29
N THR A 377 8.01 13.07 -16.46
CA THR A 377 9.21 13.35 -15.69
C THR A 377 10.18 13.78 -16.77
N THR A 378 10.45 15.08 -16.84
CA THR A 378 11.47 15.62 -17.73
C THR A 378 12.73 14.87 -17.35
N GLU A 379 13.09 13.86 -18.15
CA GLU A 379 14.15 12.89 -17.84
C GLU A 379 15.47 13.58 -17.50
N ASN A 380 15.62 14.83 -17.95
CA ASN A 380 16.81 15.63 -17.79
C ASN A 380 17.06 16.15 -16.37
N ASN A 381 16.11 16.12 -15.42
CA ASN A 381 16.30 16.74 -14.08
C ASN A 381 15.84 15.87 -12.89
N SER A 382 15.77 14.55 -13.06
CA SER A 382 15.40 13.62 -11.98
C SER A 382 16.45 12.54 -11.79
N ASN A 383 16.74 12.19 -10.55
CA ASN A 383 17.56 11.01 -10.24
C ASN A 383 16.65 9.78 -10.26
N VAL A 384 16.98 8.79 -11.08
CA VAL A 384 16.13 7.61 -11.32
C VAL A 384 16.86 6.33 -11.00
N PHE A 385 16.22 5.48 -10.21
CA PHE A 385 16.63 4.09 -10.00
C PHE A 385 15.40 3.17 -10.04
N TYR A 386 15.64 1.87 -10.06
CA TYR A 386 14.63 0.85 -10.29
C TYR A 386 14.71 -0.23 -9.22
N VAL A 387 13.56 -0.78 -8.86
CA VAL A 387 13.47 -2.05 -8.12
C VAL A 387 13.00 -3.11 -9.11
N ASP A 388 13.92 -3.95 -9.56
CA ASP A 388 13.64 -5.00 -10.53
C ASP A 388 13.16 -6.27 -9.81
N PHE A 389 11.91 -6.66 -10.06
CA PHE A 389 11.30 -7.90 -9.56
C PHE A 389 11.32 -9.03 -10.60
N LYS A 390 12.06 -8.84 -11.70
CA LYS A 390 12.14 -9.75 -12.84
C LYS A 390 10.76 -9.97 -13.44
N GLU A 391 10.13 -11.11 -13.16
CA GLU A 391 8.86 -11.52 -13.76
C GLU A 391 7.65 -11.32 -12.84
N PHE A 392 7.85 -11.05 -11.53
CA PHE A 392 6.77 -11.11 -10.54
C PHE A 392 6.73 -9.94 -9.57
N LEU A 393 5.83 -8.99 -9.83
CA LEU A 393 5.48 -7.90 -8.92
C LEU A 393 3.97 -7.94 -8.63
N PRO A 394 3.55 -8.27 -7.40
CA PRO A 394 2.14 -8.19 -7.02
C PRO A 394 1.68 -6.75 -6.81
N ASP A 395 0.50 -6.38 -7.33
CA ASP A 395 -0.13 -5.07 -7.09
C ASP A 395 -0.24 -4.75 -5.59
N GLY A 396 -0.63 -5.75 -4.79
CA GLY A 396 -0.75 -5.61 -3.34
C GLY A 396 0.57 -5.41 -2.61
N LEU A 397 1.74 -5.67 -3.22
CA LEU A 397 3.02 -5.26 -2.66
C LEU A 397 3.27 -3.78 -2.93
N PHE A 398 3.01 -3.33 -4.15
CA PHE A 398 3.15 -1.93 -4.53
C PHE A 398 2.25 -1.03 -3.68
N HIS A 399 0.97 -1.36 -3.51
CA HIS A 399 0.05 -0.54 -2.71
C HIS A 399 0.48 -0.43 -1.24
N ARG A 400 1.05 -1.48 -0.65
CA ARG A 400 1.62 -1.43 0.71
C ARG A 400 2.84 -0.51 0.79
N LEU A 401 3.72 -0.57 -0.22
CA LEU A 401 4.86 0.36 -0.31
C LEU A 401 4.37 1.82 -0.42
N VAL A 402 3.32 2.08 -1.22
CA VAL A 402 2.70 3.41 -1.31
C VAL A 402 2.13 3.86 0.04
N VAL A 403 1.43 2.98 0.76
CA VAL A 403 0.93 3.28 2.11
C VAL A 403 2.07 3.69 3.06
N ARG A 404 3.18 2.95 3.05
CA ARG A 404 4.39 3.29 3.84
C ARG A 404 5.02 4.61 3.40
N ALA A 405 5.07 4.87 2.10
CA ALA A 405 5.60 6.12 1.55
C ALA A 405 4.75 7.34 1.97
N LEU A 406 3.43 7.17 2.01
CA LEU A 406 2.51 8.19 2.52
C LEU A 406 2.73 8.47 4.00
N ARG A 407 2.86 7.44 4.85
CA ARG A 407 3.17 7.62 6.27
C ARG A 407 4.50 8.36 6.44
N TRP A 408 5.55 7.87 5.78
CA TRP A 408 6.88 8.45 5.84
C TRP A 408 6.91 9.92 5.40
N SER A 409 6.21 10.26 4.31
CA SER A 409 6.07 11.64 3.83
C SER A 409 5.41 12.54 4.87
N GLN A 410 4.33 12.07 5.51
CA GLN A 410 3.61 12.81 6.54
C GLN A 410 4.47 13.02 7.81
N ASP A 411 5.24 12.01 8.21
CA ASP A 411 6.11 12.06 9.40
C ASP A 411 7.28 13.05 9.23
N LEU A 412 7.79 13.19 7.99
CA LEU A 412 8.79 14.21 7.65
C LEU A 412 8.20 15.63 7.58
N GLY A 413 6.88 15.79 7.70
CA GLY A 413 6.19 17.06 7.54
C GLY A 413 6.07 17.52 6.08
N GLY A 414 6.23 16.60 5.12
CA GLY A 414 6.19 16.88 3.69
C GLY A 414 4.87 17.56 3.29
N ALA A 415 5.01 18.74 2.66
CA ALA A 415 3.95 19.60 2.12
C ALA A 415 2.61 19.52 2.89
N LYS A 416 2.58 20.07 4.11
CA LYS A 416 1.39 20.19 4.97
C LYS A 416 0.13 20.79 4.30
N SER A 417 0.25 21.33 3.09
CA SER A 417 -0.81 21.97 2.31
C SER A 417 -1.08 21.34 0.93
N ALA A 418 -0.39 20.27 0.52
CA ALA A 418 -0.57 19.67 -0.79
C ALA A 418 -0.86 18.17 -0.70
N ASN A 419 -1.98 17.75 -1.29
CA ASN A 419 -2.29 16.33 -1.37
C ASN A 419 -1.34 15.62 -2.36
N PRO A 420 -0.82 14.43 -2.00
CA PRO A 420 0.01 13.64 -2.91
C PRO A 420 -0.81 13.23 -4.15
N LEU A 421 -0.15 13.11 -5.29
CA LEU A 421 -0.77 12.58 -6.49
C LEU A 421 -0.74 11.06 -6.42
N LEU A 422 -1.92 10.43 -6.36
CA LEU A 422 -2.05 8.99 -6.29
C LEU A 422 -2.85 8.45 -7.49
N LEU A 423 -2.29 7.44 -8.14
CA LEU A 423 -2.88 6.63 -9.21
C LEU A 423 -2.73 5.14 -8.82
N CYS A 424 -3.41 4.24 -9.54
CA CYS A 424 -3.37 2.81 -9.19
C CYS A 424 -1.98 2.18 -9.31
N ASP A 425 -1.14 2.72 -10.19
CA ASP A 425 0.20 2.26 -10.57
C ASP A 425 1.27 3.35 -10.36
N GLN A 426 0.91 4.51 -9.80
CA GLN A 426 1.84 5.59 -9.53
C GLN A 426 1.50 6.34 -8.23
N ALA A 427 2.50 6.75 -7.47
CA ALA A 427 2.35 7.64 -6.34
C ALA A 427 3.46 8.69 -6.33
N ASN A 428 3.10 9.97 -6.22
CA ASN A 428 4.04 11.07 -6.02
C ASN A 428 3.85 11.64 -4.62
N VAL A 429 4.90 11.57 -3.80
CA VAL A 429 4.88 12.01 -2.40
C VAL A 429 6.06 12.93 -2.11
N TYR A 430 5.94 13.76 -1.09
CA TYR A 430 6.97 14.73 -0.72
C TYR A 430 8.00 14.12 0.23
N VAL A 431 9.26 14.50 0.06
CA VAL A 431 10.31 14.21 1.06
C VAL A 431 10.48 15.41 2.00
N ASP A 432 10.46 16.62 1.44
CA ASP A 432 10.52 17.90 2.12
C ASP A 432 9.86 18.98 1.24
N ASP A 433 9.99 20.27 1.62
CA ASP A 433 9.39 21.39 0.90
C ASP A 433 10.00 21.62 -0.50
N HIS A 434 11.19 21.06 -0.77
CA HIS A 434 11.97 21.25 -1.99
C HIS A 434 12.07 20.00 -2.85
N HIS A 435 11.77 18.81 -2.30
CA HIS A 435 11.93 17.54 -2.99
C HIS A 435 10.70 16.64 -2.88
N LYS A 436 10.41 15.93 -3.96
CA LYS A 436 9.38 14.89 -4.05
C LYS A 436 9.95 13.65 -4.75
N PHE A 437 9.35 12.50 -4.52
CA PHE A 437 9.67 11.30 -5.27
C PHE A 437 8.42 10.63 -5.81
N ALA A 438 8.57 9.96 -6.94
CA ALA A 438 7.53 9.19 -7.62
C ALA A 438 7.88 7.71 -7.58
N LEU A 439 6.92 6.88 -7.19
CA LEU A 439 6.93 5.43 -7.37
C LEU A 439 6.02 5.08 -8.54
N GLN A 440 6.50 4.35 -9.53
CA GLN A 440 5.71 3.89 -10.67
C GLN A 440 5.88 2.39 -10.88
N MET A 441 4.79 1.63 -10.75
CA MET A 441 4.74 0.21 -11.04
C MET A 441 4.61 -0.01 -12.55
N VAL A 442 5.48 -0.85 -13.11
CA VAL A 442 5.48 -1.16 -14.55
C VAL A 442 5.51 -2.66 -14.79
N HIS A 443 4.58 -3.12 -15.63
CA HIS A 443 4.54 -4.47 -16.18
C HIS A 443 4.69 -4.42 -17.70
N GLN A 444 5.84 -4.85 -18.23
CA GLN A 444 6.14 -4.85 -19.65
C GLN A 444 6.76 -6.19 -20.05
N SER A 445 6.01 -7.00 -20.81
CA SER A 445 6.47 -8.31 -21.28
C SER A 445 6.99 -9.20 -20.14
N ASN A 446 8.31 -9.36 -20.01
CA ASN A 446 8.98 -10.16 -18.98
C ASN A 446 9.66 -9.31 -17.90
N LEU A 447 9.35 -8.00 -17.87
CA LEU A 447 9.88 -7.05 -16.89
C LEU A 447 8.74 -6.57 -15.98
N ALA A 448 8.96 -6.73 -14.69
CA ALA A 448 8.12 -6.26 -13.61
C ALA A 448 9.01 -5.47 -12.65
N TYR A 449 8.83 -4.15 -12.59
CA TYR A 449 9.69 -3.28 -11.80
C TYR A 449 8.92 -2.08 -11.22
N ILE A 450 9.49 -1.47 -10.19
CA ILE A 450 9.07 -0.16 -9.70
C ILE A 450 10.15 0.85 -10.13
N LYS A 451 9.77 1.85 -10.94
CA LYS A 451 10.61 3.01 -11.24
C LYS A 451 10.48 4.00 -10.08
N VAL A 452 11.61 4.44 -9.54
CA VAL A 452 11.70 5.44 -8.48
C VAL A 452 12.37 6.68 -9.06
N SER A 453 11.64 7.80 -9.11
CA SER A 453 12.14 9.07 -9.63
C SER A 453 12.16 10.13 -8.53
N VAL A 454 13.33 10.59 -8.14
CA VAL A 454 13.51 11.70 -7.19
C VAL A 454 13.62 12.99 -7.98
N MET A 455 12.91 14.04 -7.56
CA MET A 455 12.85 15.31 -8.30
C MET A 455 12.65 16.49 -7.35
N ARG A 456 13.04 17.68 -7.79
CA ARG A 456 12.73 18.93 -7.08
C ARG A 456 11.27 19.31 -7.26
N VAL A 457 10.70 19.96 -6.26
CA VAL A 457 9.36 20.57 -6.34
C VAL A 457 9.44 21.75 -7.30
N GLU A 458 8.42 21.91 -8.14
CA GLU A 458 8.34 23.02 -9.10
C GLU A 458 8.19 24.35 -8.35
N VAL A 459 9.07 25.30 -8.63
CA VAL A 459 9.05 26.65 -8.05
C VAL A 459 8.53 27.62 -9.11
N TYR A 460 7.68 28.56 -8.70
CA TYR A 460 7.21 29.65 -9.57
C TYR A 460 7.77 31.01 -9.11
N PRO A 461 8.38 31.81 -10.01
CA PRO A 461 8.62 31.51 -11.43
C PRO A 461 9.68 30.40 -11.63
N PRO A 462 9.62 29.63 -12.73
CA PRO A 462 10.56 28.53 -12.96
C PRO A 462 11.99 29.06 -13.11
N PRO A 463 12.99 28.41 -12.47
CA PRO A 463 14.38 28.81 -12.62
C PRO A 463 14.86 28.58 -14.06
N ARG A 464 15.84 29.39 -14.51
CA ARG A 464 16.46 29.25 -15.85
C ARG A 464 17.08 27.86 -16.06
N HIS A 465 17.57 27.24 -14.98
CA HIS A 465 18.09 25.89 -14.95
C HIS A 465 17.51 25.15 -13.74
N VAL A 466 16.86 24.01 -13.99
CA VAL A 466 16.39 23.14 -12.91
C VAL A 466 17.59 22.28 -12.49
N LYS A 467 18.09 22.47 -11.26
CA LYS A 467 19.15 21.62 -10.71
C LYS A 467 18.61 20.21 -10.49
N ALA A 468 19.47 19.20 -10.65
CA ALA A 468 19.18 17.84 -10.19
C ALA A 468 18.83 17.84 -8.68
N PRO A 469 18.05 16.86 -8.20
CA PRO A 469 17.82 16.71 -6.77
C PRO A 469 19.12 16.37 -6.04
N SER A 470 19.21 16.73 -4.76
CA SER A 470 20.38 16.43 -3.93
C SER A 470 20.62 14.91 -3.83
N GLY A 471 21.89 14.51 -3.85
CA GLY A 471 22.29 13.11 -3.66
C GLY A 471 21.85 12.55 -2.32
N ASP A 472 21.84 13.36 -1.26
CA ASP A 472 21.42 12.96 0.08
C ASP A 472 19.95 12.56 0.13
N VAL A 473 19.12 13.35 -0.55
CA VAL A 473 17.70 13.06 -0.69
C VAL A 473 17.49 11.78 -1.51
N THR A 474 18.32 11.58 -2.53
CA THR A 474 18.27 10.37 -3.36
C THR A 474 18.67 9.12 -2.55
N CYS A 475 19.73 9.20 -1.74
CA CYS A 475 20.13 8.17 -0.79
C CYS A 475 19.02 7.89 0.23
N LYS A 476 18.44 8.93 0.83
CA LYS A 476 17.34 8.82 1.80
C LYS A 476 16.12 8.10 1.22
N VAL A 477 15.73 8.42 -0.02
CA VAL A 477 14.64 7.72 -0.71
C VAL A 477 15.02 6.27 -1.04
N LYS A 478 16.25 6.02 -1.48
CA LYS A 478 16.74 4.66 -1.76
C LYS A 478 16.76 3.79 -0.51
N ASP A 479 17.20 4.32 0.63
CA ASP A 479 17.23 3.60 1.91
C ASP A 479 15.80 3.33 2.41
N PHE A 480 14.90 4.31 2.30
CA PHE A 480 13.46 4.11 2.56
C PHE A 480 12.90 2.94 1.73
N VAL A 481 13.13 2.94 0.41
CA VAL A 481 12.62 1.86 -0.47
C VAL A 481 13.21 0.51 -0.09
N GLU A 482 14.52 0.45 0.18
CA GLU A 482 15.21 -0.79 0.53
C GLU A 482 14.72 -1.37 1.86
N GLU A 483 14.68 -0.55 2.91
CA GLU A 483 14.26 -0.95 4.25
C GLU A 483 12.80 -1.44 4.25
N HIS A 484 11.89 -0.67 3.66
CA HIS A 484 10.48 -1.03 3.68
C HIS A 484 10.15 -2.22 2.79
N LEU A 485 10.84 -2.41 1.65
CA LEU A 485 10.67 -3.62 0.86
C LEU A 485 11.23 -4.86 1.57
N GLN A 486 12.35 -4.70 2.28
CA GLN A 486 12.94 -5.79 3.05
C GLN A 486 11.99 -6.19 4.20
N ASP A 487 11.43 -5.22 4.91
CA ASP A 487 10.42 -5.50 5.94
C ASP A 487 9.17 -6.16 5.34
N LEU A 488 8.59 -5.64 4.25
CA LEU A 488 7.46 -6.26 3.55
C LEU A 488 7.75 -7.69 3.09
N LYS A 489 8.97 -7.96 2.64
CA LYS A 489 9.43 -9.31 2.29
C LYS A 489 9.42 -10.23 3.51
N THR A 490 9.97 -9.79 4.65
CA THR A 490 10.01 -10.62 5.86
C THR A 490 8.62 -10.90 6.43
N MET A 491 7.72 -9.91 6.40
CA MET A 491 6.37 -10.00 6.93
C MET A 491 5.43 -10.81 6.01
N TRP A 492 5.36 -10.44 4.73
CA TRP A 492 4.25 -10.85 3.85
C TRP A 492 4.66 -11.78 2.72
N ILE A 493 5.85 -11.61 2.14
CA ILE A 493 6.19 -12.26 0.86
C ILE A 493 7.63 -12.79 0.86
N LYS A 494 7.87 -13.75 1.74
CA LYS A 494 9.20 -14.23 2.18
C LYS A 494 10.16 -14.60 1.05
N ARG A 495 9.64 -15.13 -0.05
CA ARG A 495 10.44 -15.62 -1.18
C ARG A 495 10.56 -14.63 -2.34
N ILE A 496 10.02 -13.42 -2.22
CA ILE A 496 10.18 -12.41 -3.27
C ILE A 496 11.66 -12.09 -3.48
N ASN A 497 12.03 -12.00 -4.75
CA ASN A 497 13.35 -11.61 -5.16
C ASN A 497 13.26 -10.29 -5.91
N TYR A 498 14.13 -9.36 -5.54
CA TYR A 498 14.26 -8.08 -6.22
C TYR A 498 15.70 -7.58 -6.15
N CYS A 499 16.05 -6.68 -7.07
CA CYS A 499 17.34 -6.02 -7.10
C CYS A 499 17.16 -4.52 -7.31
N ILE A 500 17.75 -3.70 -6.43
CA ILE A 500 17.85 -2.26 -6.67
C ILE A 500 18.88 -2.03 -7.77
N SER A 501 18.47 -1.36 -8.83
CA SER A 501 19.18 -1.33 -10.09
C SER A 501 19.05 0.04 -10.76
N VAL A 502 19.89 0.30 -11.75
CA VAL A 502 19.79 1.46 -12.64
C VAL A 502 19.65 1.00 -14.08
N GLN A 503 19.02 1.83 -14.92
CA GLN A 503 18.94 1.54 -16.34
C GLN A 503 20.34 1.61 -16.95
N CYS A 504 20.70 0.62 -17.75
CA CYS A 504 21.96 0.66 -18.48
C CYS A 504 21.99 1.85 -19.46
N PRO A 505 23.05 2.69 -19.47
CA PRO A 505 23.18 3.81 -20.40
C PRO A 505 23.29 3.40 -21.87
N ASP A 506 23.60 2.13 -22.17
CA ASP A 506 23.62 1.63 -23.55
C ASP A 506 22.19 1.60 -24.11
N LYS A 507 21.86 2.63 -24.89
CA LYS A 507 20.52 2.88 -25.46
C LYS A 507 20.03 1.81 -26.43
N LYS A 508 20.84 0.79 -26.74
CA LYS A 508 20.45 -0.31 -27.64
C LYS A 508 19.35 -1.19 -27.05
N VAL A 509 19.38 -1.45 -25.75
CA VAL A 509 18.43 -2.36 -25.09
C VAL A 509 18.11 -1.89 -23.68
N PHE A 510 16.82 -1.85 -23.34
CA PHE A 510 16.35 -1.55 -22.00
C PHE A 510 16.62 -2.75 -21.07
N HIS A 511 17.61 -2.63 -20.19
CA HIS A 511 17.95 -3.61 -19.17
C HIS A 511 18.58 -2.92 -17.96
N PHE A 512 18.71 -3.67 -16.86
CA PHE A 512 19.14 -3.15 -15.57
C PHE A 512 20.56 -3.58 -15.20
N LEU A 513 21.28 -2.68 -14.52
CA LEU A 513 22.56 -2.94 -13.88
C LEU A 513 22.37 -2.87 -12.35
N PRO A 514 22.91 -3.81 -11.56
CA PRO A 514 22.82 -3.76 -10.11
C PRO A 514 23.42 -2.46 -9.55
N LEU A 515 22.64 -1.70 -8.77
CA LEU A 515 23.07 -0.40 -8.26
C LEU A 515 24.27 -0.53 -7.32
N ASN A 516 24.27 -1.56 -6.46
CA ASN A 516 25.38 -1.84 -5.55
C ASN A 516 26.73 -2.02 -6.27
N GLU A 517 26.74 -2.69 -7.43
CA GLU A 517 27.94 -2.84 -8.24
C GLU A 517 28.37 -1.52 -8.87
N CYS A 518 27.41 -0.73 -9.37
CA CYS A 518 27.68 0.58 -9.95
C CYS A 518 28.22 1.58 -8.91
N MET A 519 27.78 1.47 -7.66
CA MET A 519 28.28 2.30 -6.55
C MET A 519 29.67 1.86 -6.07
N ALA A 520 30.02 0.59 -6.21
CA ALA A 520 31.27 0.04 -5.69
C ALA A 520 32.47 0.14 -6.65
N LYS A 521 32.22 0.20 -7.97
CA LYS A 521 33.27 0.15 -9.00
C LYS A 521 33.15 1.36 -9.92
N PRO A 522 34.25 1.99 -10.36
CA PRO A 522 34.21 3.08 -11.34
C PRO A 522 33.70 2.61 -12.70
N GLU A 523 33.91 1.34 -13.03
CA GLU A 523 33.47 0.71 -14.27
C GLU A 523 32.80 -0.63 -13.98
N VAL A 524 31.69 -0.89 -14.67
CA VAL A 524 30.97 -2.17 -14.62
C VAL A 524 30.82 -2.73 -16.04
N VAL A 525 30.95 -4.05 -16.18
CA VAL A 525 30.79 -4.70 -17.48
C VAL A 525 29.34 -5.12 -17.64
N CYS A 526 28.68 -4.57 -18.65
CA CYS A 526 27.38 -5.07 -19.11
C CYS A 526 27.59 -6.36 -19.92
N HIS A 527 26.90 -7.43 -19.53
CA HIS A 527 26.97 -8.76 -20.14
C HIS A 527 25.69 -9.16 -20.88
N PHE A 528 25.01 -8.21 -21.54
CA PHE A 528 23.73 -8.49 -22.18
C PHE A 528 23.92 -9.15 -23.57
N GLU A 529 23.25 -10.29 -23.80
CA GLU A 529 23.14 -10.99 -25.10
C GLU A 529 24.43 -11.05 -25.96
N LYS A 530 25.59 -11.22 -25.33
CA LYS A 530 26.95 -11.36 -25.92
C LYS A 530 27.67 -10.06 -26.30
N SER A 531 27.11 -8.87 -26.03
CA SER A 531 27.89 -7.64 -26.04
C SER A 531 28.59 -7.46 -24.69
N HIS A 532 29.87 -7.06 -24.73
CA HIS A 532 30.64 -6.66 -23.56
C HIS A 532 30.88 -5.16 -23.67
N VAL A 533 30.04 -4.39 -22.99
CA VAL A 533 30.20 -2.93 -22.94
C VAL A 533 30.65 -2.56 -21.54
N VAL A 534 31.77 -1.85 -21.45
CA VAL A 534 32.23 -1.27 -20.19
C VAL A 534 31.46 0.03 -19.98
N ILE A 535 30.72 0.09 -18.89
CA ILE A 535 29.91 1.25 -18.51
C ILE A 535 30.66 1.98 -17.40
N LYS A 536 30.99 3.24 -17.64
CA LYS A 536 31.45 4.15 -16.59
C LYS A 536 30.30 4.49 -15.68
N THR A 537 30.56 4.49 -14.38
CA THR A 537 29.53 4.67 -13.34
C THR A 537 29.53 6.06 -12.74
N ASP A 538 30.40 6.97 -13.20
CA ASP A 538 30.59 8.30 -12.62
C ASP A 538 29.27 9.08 -12.49
N GLU A 539 28.45 9.10 -13.55
CA GLU A 539 27.13 9.74 -13.57
C GLU A 539 26.14 9.04 -12.62
N ILE A 540 26.20 7.71 -12.53
CA ILE A 540 25.34 6.94 -11.63
C ILE A 540 25.70 7.26 -10.18
N GLN A 541 26.98 7.23 -9.84
CA GLN A 541 27.46 7.55 -8.50
C GLN A 541 27.15 9.00 -8.13
N ALA A 542 27.23 9.94 -9.08
CA ALA A 542 26.91 11.34 -8.86
C ALA A 542 25.45 11.55 -8.41
N MET A 543 24.50 10.70 -8.82
CA MET A 543 23.11 10.76 -8.34
C MET A 543 22.96 10.49 -6.84
N PHE A 544 23.95 9.87 -6.20
CA PHE A 544 23.92 9.41 -4.81
C PHE A 544 25.06 9.98 -3.96
N LYS A 545 25.89 10.87 -4.51
CA LYS A 545 26.98 11.52 -3.78
C LYS A 545 26.46 12.76 -3.05
N GLU A 546 26.91 12.94 -1.80
CA GLU A 546 26.75 14.17 -1.05
C GLU A 546 27.22 15.36 -1.89
N GLU A 547 26.45 16.45 -1.90
CA GLU A 547 26.97 17.73 -2.42
C GLU A 547 28.11 18.14 -1.48
N SER A 548 29.36 18.12 -1.97
CA SER A 548 30.47 18.68 -1.21
C SER A 548 30.14 20.14 -0.94
N SER A 549 30.21 20.56 0.32
CA SER A 549 30.11 21.97 0.73
C SER A 549 31.30 22.83 0.24
N GLU A 550 32.10 22.30 -0.69
CA GLU A 550 33.29 22.90 -1.26
C GLU A 550 33.22 22.74 -2.78
N GLU A 551 32.77 23.82 -3.42
CA GLU A 551 33.00 24.30 -4.80
C GLU A 551 31.77 25.04 -5.36
N GLU A 552 31.29 26.06 -4.62
CA GLU A 552 30.77 27.25 -5.32
C GLU A 552 31.97 28.05 -5.82
N ALA A 553 32.52 27.61 -6.96
CA ALA A 553 33.27 28.50 -7.82
C ALA A 553 32.27 29.55 -8.35
N SER A 554 32.21 30.68 -7.65
CA SER A 554 31.40 31.85 -7.99
C SER A 554 31.72 32.34 -9.41
N ALA A 555 30.88 31.97 -10.38
CA ALA A 555 30.65 32.76 -11.58
C ALA A 555 29.35 33.55 -11.36
N PRO A 556 29.31 34.82 -11.81
CA PRO A 556 28.77 35.93 -11.03
C PRO A 556 27.26 35.79 -10.79
N GLU A 557 26.89 35.83 -9.52
CA GLU A 557 25.49 35.95 -9.10
C GLU A 557 24.85 37.19 -9.71
N ASP A 558 23.74 36.97 -10.42
CA ASP A 558 22.74 38.00 -10.72
C ASP A 558 22.23 38.55 -9.37
N LYS A 559 22.79 39.70 -8.94
CA LYS A 559 22.42 40.44 -7.72
C LYS A 559 20.90 40.60 -7.59
N GLN A 560 20.30 40.03 -6.54
CA GLN A 560 18.90 40.29 -6.19
C GLN A 560 18.72 41.71 -5.58
N PRO A 561 17.59 42.39 -5.84
CA PRO A 561 17.34 43.71 -5.28
C PRO A 561 16.86 43.63 -3.81
N PHE A 562 17.51 44.40 -2.94
CA PHE A 562 17.15 44.62 -1.52
C PHE A 562 15.68 45.08 -1.38
N ASN A 563 14.80 44.20 -0.88
CA ASN A 563 13.35 44.43 -0.83
C ASN A 563 12.78 44.42 0.61
N ASP A 564 11.47 44.65 0.76
CA ASP A 564 10.81 44.80 2.07
C ASP A 564 10.82 43.51 2.91
N ILE A 565 11.08 42.34 2.32
CA ILE A 565 11.19 41.06 3.03
C ILE A 565 12.49 41.05 3.85
N HIS A 566 13.60 41.46 3.25
CA HIS A 566 14.89 41.57 3.95
C HIS A 566 14.83 42.59 5.10
N LEU A 567 14.13 43.71 4.90
CA LEU A 567 13.92 44.70 5.96
C LEU A 567 13.12 44.16 7.15
N ARG A 568 12.17 43.23 6.92
CA ARG A 568 11.45 42.55 8.02
C ARG A 568 12.33 41.55 8.76
N GLU A 569 13.20 40.84 8.06
CA GLU A 569 14.14 39.91 8.68
C GLU A 569 15.14 40.66 9.57
N ILE A 570 15.73 41.74 9.06
CA ILE A 570 16.63 42.61 9.82
C ILE A 570 15.90 43.21 11.03
N ALA A 571 14.64 43.63 10.86
CA ALA A 571 13.85 44.19 11.95
C ALA A 571 13.65 43.21 13.13
N LYS A 572 13.46 41.92 12.84
CA LYS A 572 13.32 40.87 13.86
C LYS A 572 14.63 40.58 14.59
N GLU A 573 15.76 40.65 13.88
CA GLU A 573 17.08 40.32 14.43
C GLU A 573 17.73 41.48 15.20
N LEU A 574 17.32 42.73 14.96
CA LEU A 574 17.93 43.92 15.54
C LEU A 574 17.59 44.12 17.04
N GLY A 575 16.39 43.71 17.48
CA GLY A 575 15.98 43.77 18.89
C GLY A 575 15.98 45.17 19.51
N GLN A 576 16.24 45.26 20.82
CA GLN A 576 16.03 46.48 21.63
C GLN A 576 17.03 47.63 21.37
N ASN A 577 18.08 47.43 20.57
CA ASN A 577 19.12 48.44 20.30
C ASN A 577 18.83 49.31 19.04
N TRP A 578 17.65 49.19 18.46
CA TRP A 578 17.27 49.87 17.21
C TRP A 578 17.21 51.40 17.31
N GLU A 579 16.97 51.97 18.50
CA GLU A 579 16.93 53.43 18.70
C GLU A 579 18.28 54.10 18.43
N LYS A 580 19.39 53.38 18.71
CA LYS A 580 20.74 53.82 18.35
C LYS A 580 20.93 53.80 16.83
N LEU A 581 20.43 52.75 16.17
CA LEU A 581 20.44 52.67 14.69
C LEU A 581 19.65 53.82 14.06
N ALA A 582 18.48 54.15 14.61
CA ALA A 582 17.64 55.24 14.13
C ALA A 582 18.39 56.59 14.11
N THR A 583 19.23 56.82 15.13
CA THR A 583 20.06 58.03 15.22
C THR A 583 21.11 58.08 14.09
N TYR A 584 21.76 56.95 13.79
CA TYR A 584 22.74 56.85 12.70
C TYR A 584 22.09 56.88 11.30
N LEU A 585 20.82 56.49 11.18
CA LEU A 585 20.00 56.67 9.99
C LEU A 585 19.35 58.07 9.92
N HIS A 586 19.80 59.02 10.75
CA HIS A 586 19.35 60.42 10.77
C HIS A 586 17.86 60.59 11.07
N PHE A 587 17.31 59.86 12.05
CA PHE A 587 16.01 60.13 12.65
C PHE A 587 16.16 60.86 13.98
N THR A 588 15.21 61.73 14.30
CA THR A 588 15.16 62.44 15.58
C THR A 588 14.45 61.61 16.65
N GLN A 589 14.59 61.98 17.93
CA GLN A 589 13.86 61.31 19.02
C GLN A 589 12.34 61.39 18.85
N ASP A 590 11.82 62.49 18.29
CA ASP A 590 10.40 62.64 17.96
C ASP A 590 9.94 61.66 16.88
N ASP A 591 10.80 61.33 15.90
CA ASP A 591 10.50 60.33 14.87
C ASP A 591 10.48 58.92 15.44
N THR A 592 11.42 58.59 16.33
CA THR A 592 11.42 57.28 17.02
C THR A 592 10.18 57.08 17.87
N TYR A 593 9.70 58.12 18.57
CA TYR A 593 8.45 58.06 19.33
C TYR A 593 7.24 57.80 18.41
N LYS A 594 7.18 58.46 17.26
CA LYS A 594 6.12 58.22 16.25
C LYS A 594 6.13 56.79 15.70
N PHE A 595 7.30 56.21 15.48
CA PHE A 595 7.38 54.81 14.99
C PHE A 595 6.85 53.81 16.02
N VAL A 596 7.10 54.06 17.30
CA VAL A 596 6.57 53.23 18.40
C VAL A 596 5.05 53.39 18.51
N THR A 597 4.53 54.62 18.55
CA THR A 597 3.07 54.87 18.70
C THR A 597 2.24 54.41 17.51
N ASN A 598 2.82 54.36 16.31
CA ASN A 598 2.13 53.93 15.09
C ASN A 598 2.22 52.42 14.83
N SER A 599 2.89 51.64 15.69
CA SER A 599 3.05 50.19 15.54
C SER A 599 2.01 49.41 16.35
N GLN A 600 1.24 48.53 15.70
CA GLN A 600 0.27 47.62 16.38
C GLN A 600 0.90 46.29 16.82
N THR A 601 2.17 46.05 16.49
CA THR A 601 2.84 44.73 16.58
C THR A 601 4.11 44.73 17.45
N GLY A 602 4.26 45.68 18.37
CA GLY A 602 5.43 45.75 19.25
C GLY A 602 6.70 46.31 18.57
N VAL A 603 7.86 46.08 19.21
CA VAL A 603 9.17 46.67 18.84
C VAL A 603 9.56 46.41 17.37
N ASP A 604 9.37 45.19 16.88
CA ASP A 604 9.70 44.80 15.49
C ASP A 604 8.89 45.60 14.46
N GLY A 605 7.64 45.94 14.81
CA GLY A 605 6.78 46.78 13.98
C GLY A 605 7.27 48.22 13.89
N ALA A 606 7.76 48.77 15.01
CA ALA A 606 8.38 50.10 15.04
C ALA A 606 9.66 50.15 14.19
N ILE A 607 10.49 49.10 14.26
CA ILE A 607 11.72 48.97 13.47
C ILE A 607 11.41 48.87 11.97
N PHE A 608 10.40 48.09 11.59
CA PHE A 608 9.99 47.98 10.19
C PHE A 608 9.41 49.30 9.65
N ASN A 609 8.64 50.03 10.46
CA ASN A 609 8.13 51.36 10.10
C ASN A 609 9.26 52.39 9.91
N MET A 610 10.31 52.31 10.72
CA MET A 610 11.52 53.12 10.57
C MET A 610 12.23 52.78 9.24
N PHE A 611 12.46 51.50 8.95
CA PHE A 611 13.14 51.08 7.72
C PHE A 611 12.37 51.42 6.45
N THR A 612 11.04 51.32 6.46
CA THR A 612 10.20 51.72 5.34
C THR A 612 10.22 53.24 5.14
N THR A 613 10.23 54.02 6.21
CA THR A 613 10.37 55.49 6.15
C THR A 613 11.77 55.91 5.67
N TRP A 614 12.82 55.21 6.12
CA TRP A 614 14.19 55.45 5.66
C TRP A 614 14.36 55.12 4.17
N LYS A 615 13.78 53.99 3.73
CA LYS A 615 13.80 53.56 2.32
C LYS A 615 13.17 54.59 1.38
N GLN A 616 12.16 55.35 1.82
CA GLN A 616 11.54 56.41 1.01
C GLN A 616 12.49 57.58 0.69
N ARG A 617 13.63 57.71 1.38
CA ARG A 617 14.64 58.75 1.11
C ARG A 617 15.43 58.50 -0.17
N PHE A 618 15.42 57.26 -0.66
CA PHE A 618 16.13 56.85 -1.88
C PHE A 618 15.16 56.80 -3.06
N LYS A 619 15.50 57.44 -4.17
CA LYS A 619 14.69 57.35 -5.40
C LYS A 619 14.95 55.98 -6.04
N GLY A 620 13.88 55.28 -6.44
CA GLY A 620 13.95 53.89 -6.91
C GLY A 620 15.08 53.65 -7.92
N GLY A 621 16.12 52.94 -7.48
CA GLY A 621 17.35 52.70 -8.24
C GLY A 621 18.64 52.68 -7.41
N GLU A 622 18.64 53.27 -6.21
CA GLU A 622 19.85 53.44 -5.36
C GLU A 622 20.09 52.29 -4.36
N VAL A 623 19.89 51.04 -4.78
CA VAL A 623 19.93 49.85 -3.89
C VAL A 623 21.31 49.63 -3.25
N GLU A 624 22.40 49.80 -3.99
CA GLU A 624 23.77 49.61 -3.47
C GLU A 624 24.16 50.70 -2.45
N GLN A 625 23.64 51.91 -2.63
CA GLN A 625 23.84 53.01 -1.70
C GLN A 625 23.08 52.76 -0.39
N MET A 626 21.85 52.25 -0.49
CA MET A 626 21.07 51.80 0.67
C MET A 626 21.81 50.71 1.47
N LYS A 627 22.29 49.66 0.80
CA LYS A 627 23.04 48.58 1.46
C LYS A 627 24.28 49.12 2.17
N THR A 628 25.02 50.01 1.51
CA THR A 628 26.24 50.60 2.07
C THR A 628 25.96 51.48 3.30
N GLU A 629 24.91 52.31 3.25
CA GLU A 629 24.55 53.19 4.36
C GLU A 629 24.00 52.39 5.56
N MET A 630 23.15 51.40 5.30
CA MET A 630 22.62 50.52 6.35
C MET A 630 23.71 49.66 6.99
N ALA A 631 24.62 49.07 6.20
CA ALA A 631 25.73 48.27 6.73
C ALA A 631 26.66 49.13 7.61
N LYS A 632 26.99 50.36 7.19
CA LYS A 632 27.78 51.29 8.00
C LYS A 632 27.06 51.68 9.29
N ALA A 633 25.76 51.95 9.23
CA ALA A 633 24.97 52.29 10.42
C ALA A 633 24.90 51.12 11.41
N LEU A 634 24.84 49.87 10.92
CA LEU A 634 24.88 48.65 11.73
C LEU A 634 26.26 48.40 12.35
N GLU A 635 27.34 48.70 11.65
CA GLU A 635 28.71 48.64 12.20
C GLU A 635 28.94 49.66 13.31
N LEU A 636 28.34 50.85 13.22
CA LEU A 636 28.43 51.89 14.24
C LEU A 636 27.70 51.54 15.55
N ILE A 637 26.86 50.51 15.54
CA ILE A 637 26.23 49.94 16.73
C ILE A 637 26.77 48.54 17.09
N ASP A 638 27.96 48.21 16.58
CA ASP A 638 28.66 46.94 16.81
C ASP A 638 27.91 45.69 16.31
N ASN A 639 26.96 45.83 15.37
CA ASN A 639 26.21 44.72 14.79
C ASN A 639 26.78 44.27 13.44
N TYR A 640 28.02 43.76 13.49
CA TYR A 640 28.77 43.31 12.31
C TYR A 640 28.10 42.14 11.57
N VAL A 641 27.37 41.28 12.28
CA VAL A 641 26.67 40.13 11.68
C VAL A 641 25.55 40.59 10.76
N LEU A 642 24.70 41.53 11.21
CA LEU A 642 23.66 42.11 10.35
C LEU A 642 24.24 43.01 9.26
N ALA A 643 25.34 43.72 9.53
CA ALA A 643 26.01 44.54 8.52
C ALA A 643 26.48 43.69 7.34
N GLU A 644 27.07 42.52 7.62
CA GLU A 644 27.50 41.59 6.58
C GLU A 644 26.30 40.98 5.84
N LYS A 645 25.24 40.61 6.57
CA LYS A 645 23.99 40.13 5.98
C LYS A 645 23.39 41.14 4.99
N VAL A 646 23.41 42.43 5.33
CA VAL A 646 22.93 43.55 4.49
C VAL A 646 23.77 43.75 3.22
N ARG A 647 25.06 43.41 3.25
CA ARG A 647 25.94 43.46 2.07
C ARG A 647 25.70 42.30 1.11
N ILE A 648 25.28 41.15 1.64
CA ILE A 648 24.99 39.92 0.90
C ILE A 648 23.61 39.97 0.24
N TYR A 649 22.58 40.46 0.95
CA TYR A 649 21.30 40.85 0.35
C TYR A 649 21.52 41.89 -0.73
#